data_AF-A0A7C4KQD9-F1
#
_entry.id   AF-A0A7C4KQD9-F1
#
_cell.length_a   1.000
_cell.length_b   1.000
_cell.length_c   1.000
_cell.angle_alpha   90.00
_cell.angle_beta   90.00
_cell.angle_gamma   90.00
#
_symmetry.space_group_name_H-M   'P 1'
#
loop_
_entity.id
_entity.type
_entity.pdbx_description
1 polymer ?
#
loop_
_entity_poly.entity_id
_entity_poly.type
_entity_poly.pdbx_seq_one_letter_code
_entity_poly.pdbx_strand_id
1 'polypeptide(L)'
;MMRRAMWFCLVVIAPPAVRAGPISREALQPAAGDAVRILSASLADGILDVVLAGDLSALRDDLAREDLSRHLLWAARNLAEVGGIRLWWQTRAGPRPLDEEVREPGEDERMRAIVERRPALPRWLPPMDLPLGGSLQGRTVALSPGHGWIYYDSLSRWSTQRGLINLPGCETCRGIIEDFSNAEIAIRYLIPDLLRAGAAVRVVRERDDSTFEKIIDDGDAGYLEEGNFRDGTSPGGYGDDYRVLLASDGGRARYRFSVPAPGPYWISLWTVSGSNRVSDARLTVAQAGREASAPLDLRANGVRWQHRLQVWLDVGEAEAVLEPGPEAEPAGYLVADAIRVGGGIDDSVVAGQAADKPRWQMGALTTLPYFGLPASLNPGSDVTVRPAGAEWFGADVYLSLHSNASGGSTQRASGTSTYRYNCGSYPDHSAAPDPSLCDQPPGSDRLQKAVHGSIVSLLRQRWDLSWRDRGTLVANFGELRPLRTMPGALVESAFHDGIEKASAEMRMSDNEALQDPRFRQWLAYAIYAGLTRFFDPDAELAPAEAPAWLTLTHGDVGGLRIAWAPVPDAVLYRVRWSRDGRALDRSLIVERTDVFLSDLTPGDIVAATVSGLNAGGEGPPSELAVARYRGHGALADLLLVAGFDRQDARIGDGHNRKDQAWAYAEGLRDYLLSRYYFDFASNEPAASGSLDLGRYRAAVWILGEESTAEETFSAEEQARVRAYLEGGGALLASGAEIGWDLWERGGTEDRAFFEQTFGAAYLSDDANAAAAEGAGPLVEIPSFAFDDSAGGIYPVEYPDVFAPAGGETVLEYPDGTAAAVAFAASRFRALLVGFPLETVVDPSMRSEVIGACLDWLLPGHASDDFDRDGLPDEWEDRYGTDPRAPSAERDPDGDGASNLEEYRRGTDPNRFDDDADGGADGGDSGDGGGDDDRQSGSGCGCQSAGDATGILGTAIALVFLGYRRRRGTPARTS
;
A
#
# COMPACT_ATOMS: atom_id res chain seq x y z
N MET A 1 20.88 -54.32 -37.76
CA MET A 1 19.41 -54.47 -37.76
C MET A 1 18.85 -53.24 -37.06
N MET A 2 18.47 -52.22 -37.83
CA MET A 2 17.10 -51.86 -38.29
C MET A 2 16.40 -50.97 -37.23
N ARG A 3 16.32 -49.63 -37.46
CA ARG A 3 15.29 -48.87 -38.25
C ARG A 3 13.93 -48.85 -37.53
N ARG A 4 13.05 -47.83 -37.50
CA ARG A 4 12.92 -46.39 -37.87
C ARG A 4 11.41 -46.06 -37.62
N ALA A 5 11.05 -44.77 -37.49
CA ALA A 5 9.72 -44.12 -37.65
C ALA A 5 8.72 -44.20 -36.46
N MET A 6 8.11 -43.16 -35.83
CA MET A 6 7.66 -41.76 -36.11
C MET A 6 6.15 -41.63 -36.42
N TRP A 7 5.52 -40.58 -35.84
CA TRP A 7 4.21 -39.87 -36.08
C TRP A 7 3.17 -39.96 -34.93
N PHE A 8 2.97 -38.91 -34.09
CA PHE A 8 2.29 -37.60 -34.22
C PHE A 8 0.76 -37.65 -34.01
N CYS A 9 0.28 -37.12 -32.86
CA CYS A 9 -1.09 -36.64 -32.68
C CYS A 9 -1.03 -35.16 -32.30
N LEU A 10 -1.22 -34.31 -33.31
CA LEU A 10 -1.39 -32.87 -33.21
C LEU A 10 -2.90 -32.63 -33.02
N VAL A 11 -3.33 -32.11 -31.85
CA VAL A 11 -4.65 -31.47 -31.73
C VAL A 11 -4.41 -29.98 -31.88
N VAL A 12 -4.53 -29.50 -33.11
CA VAL A 12 -4.61 -28.07 -33.41
C VAL A 12 -6.04 -27.66 -33.14
N ILE A 13 -6.27 -26.93 -32.05
CA ILE A 13 -7.50 -26.17 -31.86
C ILE A 13 -7.45 -25.03 -32.88
N ALA A 14 -8.33 -25.09 -33.87
CA ALA A 14 -8.46 -24.06 -34.89
C ALA A 14 -8.97 -22.74 -34.25
N PRO A 15 -8.48 -21.57 -34.69
CA PRO A 15 -9.06 -20.28 -34.29
C PRO A 15 -10.49 -20.13 -34.85
N PRO A 16 -11.35 -19.30 -34.22
CA PRO A 16 -12.72 -19.11 -34.66
C PRO A 16 -12.80 -18.57 -36.10
N ALA A 17 -13.80 -19.05 -36.85
CA ALA A 17 -13.94 -18.85 -38.28
C ALA A 17 -13.95 -17.37 -38.69
N VAL A 18 -12.90 -16.94 -39.39
CA VAL A 18 -12.79 -15.65 -40.08
C VAL A 18 -13.88 -15.57 -41.16
N ARG A 19 -14.67 -14.49 -41.20
CA ARG A 19 -15.53 -14.20 -42.36
C ARG A 19 -14.64 -13.81 -43.54
N ALA A 20 -14.21 -14.80 -44.33
CA ALA A 20 -13.30 -14.62 -45.44
C ALA A 20 -13.91 -13.77 -46.57
N GLY A 21 -13.52 -12.50 -46.64
CA GLY A 21 -13.75 -11.59 -47.78
C GLY A 21 -12.41 -11.06 -48.32
N PRO A 22 -12.32 -10.62 -49.59
CA PRO A 22 -11.09 -10.01 -50.09
C PRO A 22 -10.81 -8.70 -49.36
N ILE A 23 -9.58 -8.50 -48.87
CA ILE A 23 -9.16 -7.21 -48.31
C ILE A 23 -9.15 -6.18 -49.44
N SER A 24 -10.05 -5.20 -49.36
CA SER A 24 -10.11 -4.05 -50.27
C SER A 24 -9.82 -2.76 -49.51
N ARG A 25 -9.35 -1.74 -50.23
CA ARG A 25 -9.14 -0.40 -49.64
C ARG A 25 -10.45 0.17 -49.08
N GLU A 26 -11.59 -0.09 -49.73
CA GLU A 26 -12.90 0.39 -49.28
C GLU A 26 -13.30 -0.25 -47.94
N ALA A 27 -12.93 -1.51 -47.70
CA ALA A 27 -13.21 -2.21 -46.45
C ALA A 27 -12.34 -1.72 -45.28
N LEU A 28 -11.12 -1.25 -45.56
CA LEU A 28 -10.20 -0.74 -44.53
C LEU A 28 -10.30 0.76 -44.30
N GLN A 29 -10.79 1.53 -45.27
CA GLN A 29 -10.86 3.00 -45.17
C GLN A 29 -11.56 3.52 -43.91
N PRO A 30 -12.67 2.92 -43.40
CA PRO A 30 -13.28 3.37 -42.15
C PRO A 30 -12.32 3.32 -40.94
N ALA A 31 -11.39 2.37 -40.92
CA ALA A 31 -10.40 2.23 -39.85
C ALA A 31 -9.24 3.23 -39.96
N ALA A 32 -9.02 3.83 -41.13
CA ALA A 32 -8.00 4.88 -41.34
C ALA A 32 -8.47 6.29 -40.95
N GLY A 33 -9.79 6.49 -40.80
CA GLY A 33 -10.39 7.81 -40.60
C GLY A 33 -10.39 8.69 -41.85
N ASP A 34 -10.80 9.96 -41.67
CA ASP A 34 -11.03 10.90 -42.79
C ASP A 34 -9.78 11.68 -43.23
N ALA A 35 -8.78 11.83 -42.34
CA ALA A 35 -7.56 12.61 -42.61
C ALA A 35 -6.57 11.89 -43.55
N VAL A 36 -6.69 10.56 -43.65
CA VAL A 36 -5.76 9.70 -44.38
C VAL A 36 -6.54 8.81 -45.36
N ARG A 37 -6.14 8.81 -46.63
CA ARG A 37 -6.75 8.00 -47.68
C ARG A 37 -5.88 6.79 -48.02
N ILE A 38 -6.48 5.62 -48.04
CA ILE A 38 -5.86 4.39 -48.52
C ILE A 38 -5.88 4.37 -50.06
N LEU A 39 -4.71 4.43 -50.68
CA LEU A 39 -4.56 4.34 -52.14
C LEU A 39 -4.65 2.89 -52.62
N SER A 40 -4.00 1.99 -51.88
CA SER A 40 -4.00 0.55 -52.13
C SER A 40 -3.79 -0.23 -50.83
N ALA A 41 -4.42 -1.40 -50.76
CA ALA A 41 -4.18 -2.41 -49.73
C ALA A 41 -3.99 -3.77 -50.42
N SER A 42 -2.93 -4.49 -50.07
CA SER A 42 -2.66 -5.83 -50.61
C SER A 42 -2.13 -6.75 -49.52
N LEU A 43 -2.63 -7.98 -49.49
CA LEU A 43 -2.16 -9.03 -48.58
C LEU A 43 -1.23 -9.98 -49.35
N ALA A 44 0.01 -10.09 -48.91
CA ALA A 44 1.00 -11.02 -49.47
C ALA A 44 1.74 -11.72 -48.31
N ASP A 45 1.80 -13.05 -48.34
CA ASP A 45 2.47 -13.87 -47.31
C ASP A 45 2.02 -13.55 -45.87
N GLY A 46 0.73 -13.22 -45.70
CA GLY A 46 0.15 -12.83 -44.41
C GLY A 46 0.48 -11.40 -43.95
N ILE A 47 1.21 -10.61 -44.74
CA ILE A 47 1.56 -9.22 -44.46
C ILE A 47 0.64 -8.29 -45.25
N LEU A 48 -0.01 -7.36 -44.56
CA LEU A 48 -0.83 -6.33 -45.18
C LEU A 48 0.03 -5.10 -45.52
N ASP A 49 0.19 -4.83 -46.81
CA ASP A 49 0.81 -3.59 -47.29
C ASP A 49 -0.26 -2.54 -47.59
N VAL A 50 -0.17 -1.38 -46.92
CA VAL A 50 -1.11 -0.27 -47.10
C VAL A 50 -0.34 0.98 -47.54
N VAL A 51 -0.72 1.52 -48.71
CA VAL A 51 -0.17 2.80 -49.20
C VAL A 51 -1.16 3.92 -48.90
N LEU A 52 -0.68 4.92 -48.16
CA LEU A 52 -1.45 6.03 -47.62
C LEU A 52 -1.08 7.34 -48.34
N ALA A 53 -2.03 8.26 -48.41
CA ALA A 53 -1.82 9.64 -48.82
C ALA A 53 -2.83 10.55 -48.12
N GLY A 54 -2.53 11.85 -48.02
CA GLY A 54 -3.43 12.80 -47.38
C GLY A 54 -2.65 13.88 -46.64
N ASP A 55 -3.16 14.27 -45.49
CA ASP A 55 -2.47 15.21 -44.61
C ASP A 55 -1.51 14.47 -43.68
N LEU A 56 -0.21 14.54 -44.00
CA LEU A 56 0.84 13.93 -43.17
C LEU A 56 0.93 14.58 -41.78
N SER A 57 0.43 15.82 -41.61
CA SER A 57 0.46 16.50 -40.32
C SER A 57 -0.43 15.81 -39.28
N ALA A 58 -1.51 15.13 -39.71
CA ALA A 58 -2.37 14.33 -38.85
C ALA A 58 -1.68 13.07 -38.28
N LEU A 59 -0.54 12.68 -38.88
CA LEU A 59 0.26 11.53 -38.47
C LEU A 59 1.63 11.95 -37.93
N ARG A 60 1.83 13.21 -37.53
CA ARG A 60 3.09 13.67 -36.92
C ARG A 60 3.28 13.17 -35.50
N ASP A 61 2.19 12.98 -34.78
CA ASP A 61 2.17 12.35 -33.47
C ASP A 61 2.42 10.82 -33.61
N ASP A 62 3.26 10.27 -32.73
CA ASP A 62 3.58 8.83 -32.74
C ASP A 62 2.35 8.01 -32.36
N LEU A 63 1.57 8.42 -31.35
CA LEU A 63 0.37 7.70 -30.91
C LEU A 63 -0.65 7.57 -32.04
N ALA A 64 -0.86 8.65 -32.80
CA ALA A 64 -1.74 8.62 -33.97
C ALA A 64 -1.31 7.56 -35.02
N ARG A 65 0.00 7.32 -35.20
CA ARG A 65 0.51 6.30 -36.14
C ARG A 65 0.33 4.89 -35.61
N GLU A 66 0.57 4.69 -34.31
CA GLU A 66 0.37 3.40 -33.65
C GLU A 66 -1.11 3.01 -33.67
N ASP A 67 -2.00 3.96 -33.36
CA ASP A 67 -3.44 3.77 -33.43
C ASP A 67 -3.90 3.43 -34.85
N LEU A 68 -3.38 4.14 -35.86
CA LEU A 68 -3.65 3.83 -37.27
C LEU A 68 -3.21 2.40 -37.64
N SER A 69 -1.97 2.04 -37.29
CA SER A 69 -1.41 0.71 -37.58
C SER A 69 -2.24 -0.40 -36.94
N ARG A 70 -2.62 -0.21 -35.68
CA ARG A 70 -3.43 -1.14 -34.90
C ARG A 70 -4.84 -1.25 -35.47
N HIS A 71 -5.54 -0.14 -35.72
CA HIS A 71 -6.91 -0.16 -36.27
C HIS A 71 -6.96 -0.81 -37.65
N LEU A 72 -6.00 -0.52 -38.53
CA LEU A 72 -5.91 -1.15 -39.84
C LEU A 72 -5.64 -2.66 -39.74
N LEU A 73 -4.70 -3.08 -38.88
CA LEU A 73 -4.41 -4.49 -38.67
C LEU A 73 -5.63 -5.24 -38.13
N TRP A 74 -6.34 -4.69 -37.16
CA TRP A 74 -7.53 -5.33 -36.58
C TRP A 74 -8.69 -5.40 -37.56
N ALA A 75 -8.95 -4.31 -38.29
CA ALA A 75 -9.93 -4.31 -39.37
C ALA A 75 -9.62 -5.41 -40.39
N ALA A 76 -8.34 -5.59 -40.72
CA ALA A 76 -7.90 -6.62 -41.65
C ALA A 76 -8.02 -8.05 -41.09
N ARG A 77 -7.71 -8.27 -39.81
CA ARG A 77 -7.86 -9.57 -39.14
C ARG A 77 -9.30 -10.08 -39.09
N ASN A 78 -10.28 -9.18 -39.15
CA ASN A 78 -11.70 -9.55 -39.27
C ASN A 78 -12.09 -10.01 -40.69
N LEU A 79 -11.25 -9.76 -41.70
CA LEU A 79 -11.52 -10.04 -43.11
C LEU A 79 -10.69 -11.23 -43.64
N ALA A 80 -9.46 -11.38 -43.16
CA ALA A 80 -8.55 -12.47 -43.54
C ALA A 80 -7.54 -12.77 -42.42
N GLU A 81 -6.81 -13.87 -42.54
CA GLU A 81 -5.66 -14.14 -41.68
C GLU A 81 -4.51 -13.18 -42.02
N VAL A 82 -4.23 -12.24 -41.11
CA VAL A 82 -3.16 -11.25 -41.25
C VAL A 82 -2.19 -11.37 -40.08
N GLY A 83 -0.94 -11.69 -40.42
CA GLY A 83 0.18 -11.84 -39.50
C GLY A 83 0.91 -10.54 -39.14
N GLY A 84 0.73 -9.46 -39.92
CA GLY A 84 1.35 -8.16 -39.66
C GLY A 84 0.96 -7.09 -40.68
N ILE A 85 1.36 -5.83 -40.45
CA ILE A 85 1.06 -4.70 -41.34
C ILE A 85 2.30 -3.86 -41.66
N ARG A 86 2.40 -3.35 -42.89
CA ARG A 86 3.40 -2.33 -43.29
C ARG A 86 2.68 -1.11 -43.84
N LEU A 87 3.01 0.06 -43.30
CA LEU A 87 2.46 1.33 -43.73
C LEU A 87 3.45 2.11 -44.57
N TRP A 88 2.98 2.57 -45.73
CA TRP A 88 3.76 3.34 -46.69
C TRP A 88 3.08 4.68 -46.93
N TRP A 89 3.85 5.76 -46.98
CA TRP A 89 3.38 7.09 -47.38
C TRP A 89 3.74 7.40 -48.83
N GLN A 90 2.76 7.84 -49.62
CA GLN A 90 2.97 8.20 -51.01
C GLN A 90 3.69 9.55 -51.15
N THR A 91 4.93 9.52 -51.64
CA THR A 91 5.68 10.74 -52.00
C THR A 91 5.72 10.96 -53.52
N ARG A 92 6.28 12.09 -53.98
CA ARG A 92 6.54 12.35 -55.40
C ARG A 92 7.56 11.37 -56.01
N ALA A 93 8.43 10.78 -55.19
CA ALA A 93 9.43 9.81 -55.62
C ALA A 93 8.92 8.34 -55.54
N GLY A 94 7.69 8.12 -55.05
CA GLY A 94 7.10 6.81 -54.80
C GLY A 94 6.71 6.60 -53.33
N PRO A 95 6.08 5.46 -52.99
CA PRO A 95 5.81 5.08 -51.61
C PRO A 95 7.11 4.94 -50.81
N ARG A 96 7.13 5.48 -49.60
CA ARG A 96 8.22 5.32 -48.61
C ARG A 96 7.65 4.84 -47.29
N PRO A 97 8.42 4.16 -46.42
CA PRO A 97 7.93 3.78 -45.09
C PRO A 97 7.36 5.01 -44.38
N LEU A 98 6.16 4.89 -43.81
CA LEU A 98 5.48 6.01 -43.15
C LEU A 98 6.38 6.65 -42.08
N ASP A 99 7.08 5.81 -41.31
CA ASP A 99 7.90 6.25 -40.19
C ASP A 99 9.15 7.04 -40.61
N GLU A 100 9.68 6.81 -41.81
CA GLU A 100 10.80 7.62 -42.34
C GLU A 100 10.36 9.03 -42.70
N GLU A 101 9.10 9.22 -43.10
CA GLU A 101 8.59 10.50 -43.59
C GLU A 101 8.10 11.43 -42.46
N VAL A 102 7.76 10.87 -41.31
CA VAL A 102 7.22 11.58 -40.13
C VAL A 102 8.25 11.87 -39.05
N ARG A 103 9.42 11.23 -39.11
CA ARG A 103 10.47 11.37 -38.11
C ARG A 103 11.04 12.79 -38.08
N GLU A 104 11.21 13.35 -36.88
CA GLU A 104 11.86 14.64 -36.76
C GLU A 104 13.34 14.56 -37.15
N PRO A 105 13.84 15.43 -38.04
CA PRO A 105 15.23 15.39 -38.52
C PRO A 105 16.32 15.45 -37.44
N GLY A 106 16.00 15.86 -36.20
CA GLY A 106 16.93 15.95 -35.06
C GLY A 106 16.71 14.92 -33.95
N GLU A 107 15.77 13.98 -34.07
CA GLU A 107 15.53 12.96 -33.03
C GLU A 107 16.77 12.07 -32.82
N ASP A 108 17.36 11.55 -33.90
CA ASP A 108 18.56 10.70 -33.83
C ASP A 108 19.75 11.42 -33.17
N GLU A 109 19.93 12.71 -33.45
CA GLU A 109 21.01 13.51 -32.87
C GLU A 109 20.80 13.72 -31.37
N ARG A 110 19.57 14.00 -30.94
CA ARG A 110 19.20 14.08 -29.52
C ARG A 110 19.43 12.74 -28.82
N MET A 111 19.00 11.62 -29.41
CA MET A 111 19.23 10.30 -28.83
C MET A 111 20.72 9.96 -28.69
N ARG A 112 21.55 10.32 -29.68
CA ARG A 112 23.01 10.18 -29.57
C ARG A 112 23.56 11.03 -28.44
N ALA A 113 23.11 12.28 -28.31
CA ALA A 113 23.55 13.18 -27.24
C ALA A 113 23.18 12.65 -25.85
N ILE A 114 22.01 12.01 -25.68
CA ILE A 114 21.63 11.35 -24.42
C ILE A 114 22.60 10.21 -24.10
N VAL A 115 22.85 9.32 -25.06
CA VAL A 115 23.73 8.16 -24.89
C VAL A 115 25.16 8.58 -24.55
N GLU A 116 25.67 9.61 -25.22
CA GLU A 116 27.00 10.16 -24.97
C GLU A 116 27.11 10.84 -23.60
N ARG A 117 26.01 11.40 -23.09
CA ARG A 117 25.94 12.13 -21.81
C ARG A 117 25.29 11.32 -20.70
N ARG A 118 25.14 10.00 -20.86
CA ARG A 118 24.47 9.17 -19.88
C ARG A 118 25.14 9.30 -18.51
N PRO A 119 24.39 9.51 -17.43
CA PRO A 119 24.95 9.58 -16.09
C PRO A 119 25.48 8.21 -15.66
N ALA A 120 26.41 8.23 -14.71
CA ALA A 120 26.95 7.00 -14.14
C ALA A 120 25.84 6.23 -13.41
N LEU A 121 25.71 4.95 -13.76
CA LEU A 121 24.78 4.00 -13.13
C LEU A 121 25.01 3.93 -11.62
N PRO A 122 24.04 4.34 -10.79
CA PRO A 122 24.09 4.06 -9.37
C PRO A 122 23.86 2.56 -9.17
N ARG A 123 24.74 1.90 -8.42
CA ARG A 123 24.59 0.48 -8.10
C ARG A 123 23.83 0.23 -6.80
N TRP A 124 23.37 1.29 -6.14
CA TRP A 124 22.76 1.21 -4.81
C TRP A 124 21.44 1.97 -4.79
N LEU A 125 20.39 1.25 -4.44
CA LEU A 125 19.30 1.78 -3.61
C LEU A 125 19.66 1.57 -2.14
N PRO A 126 18.93 2.18 -1.19
CA PRO A 126 19.19 1.96 0.23
C PRO A 126 19.36 0.46 0.55
N PRO A 127 20.13 0.10 1.58
CA PRO A 127 20.15 -1.26 2.07
C PRO A 127 18.76 -1.55 2.62
N MET A 128 17.89 -2.10 1.78
CA MET A 128 17.09 -3.23 2.22
C MET A 128 18.11 -4.22 2.75
N ASP A 129 18.13 -4.42 4.06
CA ASP A 129 18.96 -5.43 4.68
C ASP A 129 18.50 -6.80 4.17
N LEU A 130 18.97 -7.24 3.01
CA LEU A 130 18.60 -8.51 2.42
C LEU A 130 19.66 -9.53 2.81
N PRO A 131 19.51 -10.25 3.95
CA PRO A 131 20.55 -11.14 4.47
C PRO A 131 20.90 -12.29 3.53
N LEU A 132 19.97 -12.62 2.61
CA LEU A 132 20.13 -13.65 1.59
C LEU A 132 20.46 -13.08 0.20
N GLY A 133 20.72 -11.78 0.10
CA GLY A 133 20.80 -11.04 -1.16
C GLY A 133 19.44 -10.79 -1.79
N GLY A 134 19.43 -10.17 -2.96
CA GLY A 134 18.24 -9.97 -3.77
C GLY A 134 18.50 -10.30 -5.24
N SER A 135 17.53 -10.93 -5.89
CA SER A 135 17.63 -11.37 -7.30
C SER A 135 17.94 -10.25 -8.29
N LEU A 136 17.60 -9.01 -7.94
CA LEU A 136 17.83 -7.82 -8.75
C LEU A 136 18.82 -6.85 -8.09
N GLN A 137 19.58 -7.30 -7.09
CA GLN A 137 20.56 -6.47 -6.40
C GLN A 137 21.58 -5.88 -7.38
N GLY A 138 21.75 -4.56 -7.30
CA GLY A 138 22.67 -3.82 -8.16
C GLY A 138 22.20 -3.63 -9.61
N ARG A 139 20.94 -3.99 -9.93
CA ARG A 139 20.31 -3.72 -11.22
C ARG A 139 19.49 -2.46 -11.16
N THR A 140 19.47 -1.69 -12.25
CA THR A 140 18.58 -0.54 -12.43
C THR A 140 17.48 -0.87 -13.45
N VAL A 141 16.22 -0.82 -13.02
CA VAL A 141 15.04 -1.04 -13.86
C VAL A 141 14.37 0.31 -14.13
N ALA A 142 14.24 0.68 -15.40
CA ALA A 142 13.41 1.81 -15.82
C ALA A 142 12.00 1.31 -16.18
N LEU A 143 10.99 1.91 -15.54
CA LEU A 143 9.58 1.61 -15.76
C LEU A 143 8.85 2.79 -16.43
N SER A 144 7.96 2.44 -17.35
CA SER A 144 7.08 3.35 -18.08
C SER A 144 5.64 2.85 -18.04
N PRO A 145 4.83 3.24 -17.04
CA PRO A 145 3.45 2.78 -16.94
C PRO A 145 2.49 3.77 -17.61
N GLY A 146 1.76 3.40 -18.67
CA GLY A 146 0.63 4.16 -19.28
C GLY A 146 0.93 5.61 -19.73
N HIS A 147 0.04 6.25 -20.48
CA HIS A 147 0.28 7.60 -21.03
C HIS A 147 0.07 8.74 -20.02
N GLY A 148 -0.97 8.65 -19.19
CA GLY A 148 -1.35 9.70 -18.24
C GLY A 148 -2.07 10.88 -18.91
N TRP A 149 -2.19 12.01 -18.20
CA TRP A 149 -2.69 13.25 -18.77
C TRP A 149 -1.66 13.87 -19.72
N ILE A 150 -2.09 14.11 -20.96
CA ILE A 150 -1.30 14.77 -22.01
C ILE A 150 -2.11 15.93 -22.59
N TYR A 151 -1.44 17.02 -22.93
CA TYR A 151 -2.06 18.10 -23.69
C TYR A 151 -2.12 17.73 -25.18
N TYR A 152 -3.33 17.56 -25.71
CA TYR A 152 -3.52 17.28 -27.13
C TYR A 152 -3.84 18.57 -27.88
N ASP A 153 -2.92 19.03 -28.73
CA ASP A 153 -3.13 20.22 -29.58
C ASP A 153 -4.40 20.10 -30.43
N SER A 154 -4.66 18.90 -30.96
CA SER A 154 -5.84 18.57 -31.77
C SER A 154 -7.16 18.72 -31.01
N LEU A 155 -7.15 18.52 -29.70
CA LEU A 155 -8.31 18.68 -28.81
C LEU A 155 -8.31 20.02 -28.08
N SER A 156 -7.19 20.74 -28.13
CA SER A 156 -6.92 21.96 -27.35
C SER A 156 -7.29 21.79 -25.88
N ARG A 157 -6.94 20.64 -25.27
CA ARG A 157 -7.18 20.33 -23.86
C ARG A 157 -6.28 19.21 -23.36
N TRP A 158 -6.13 19.15 -22.04
CA TRP A 158 -5.62 17.96 -21.34
C TRP A 158 -6.61 16.80 -21.48
N SER A 159 -6.12 15.64 -21.89
CA SER A 159 -6.89 14.41 -22.01
C SER A 159 -6.00 13.20 -21.72
N THR A 160 -6.61 12.10 -21.30
CA THR A 160 -6.01 10.77 -21.39
C THR A 160 -6.11 10.27 -22.83
N GLN A 161 -5.33 9.25 -23.20
CA GLN A 161 -5.42 8.65 -24.53
C GLN A 161 -6.80 8.01 -24.73
N ARG A 162 -7.33 7.40 -23.66
CA ARG A 162 -8.61 6.71 -23.65
C ARG A 162 -9.47 7.17 -22.48
N GLY A 163 -10.77 7.26 -22.73
CA GLY A 163 -11.75 7.62 -21.70
C GLY A 163 -11.99 6.50 -20.69
N LEU A 164 -12.76 6.83 -19.66
CA LEU A 164 -13.23 5.87 -18.65
C LEU A 164 -14.06 4.75 -19.29
N ILE A 165 -13.73 3.51 -18.95
CA ILE A 165 -14.53 2.32 -19.28
C ILE A 165 -15.02 1.70 -17.97
N ASN A 166 -16.33 1.73 -17.76
CA ASN A 166 -16.94 1.19 -16.55
C ASN A 166 -16.93 -0.34 -16.56
N LEU A 167 -16.90 -0.90 -15.35
CA LEU A 167 -17.20 -2.31 -15.15
C LEU A 167 -18.66 -2.60 -15.54
N PRO A 168 -18.94 -3.59 -16.41
CA PRO A 168 -20.32 -3.92 -16.77
C PRO A 168 -21.15 -4.30 -15.55
N GLY A 169 -22.33 -3.70 -15.45
CA GLY A 169 -23.26 -3.96 -14.35
C GLY A 169 -22.91 -3.26 -13.03
N CYS A 170 -21.90 -2.38 -13.02
CA CYS A 170 -21.59 -1.54 -11.86
C CYS A 170 -21.39 -0.08 -12.32
N GLU A 171 -22.46 0.72 -12.25
CA GLU A 171 -22.44 2.13 -12.66
C GLU A 171 -21.74 3.03 -11.63
N THR A 172 -21.63 2.58 -10.38
CA THR A 172 -20.99 3.27 -9.25
C THR A 172 -19.51 2.90 -9.09
N CYS A 173 -19.05 1.79 -9.66
CA CYS A 173 -17.65 1.38 -9.61
C CYS A 173 -16.73 2.38 -10.31
N ARG A 174 -15.51 2.54 -9.79
CA ARG A 174 -14.49 3.50 -10.24
C ARG A 174 -14.08 3.36 -11.72
N GLY A 175 -14.37 2.23 -12.37
CA GLY A 175 -14.05 1.96 -13.78
C GLY A 175 -12.54 1.98 -14.08
N ILE A 176 -12.17 1.80 -15.34
CA ILE A 176 -10.77 1.85 -15.80
C ILE A 176 -10.55 3.05 -16.70
N ILE A 177 -9.55 3.85 -16.34
CA ILE A 177 -8.79 4.65 -17.27
C ILE A 177 -7.44 3.94 -17.44
N GLU A 178 -7.15 3.45 -18.64
CA GLU A 178 -5.95 2.63 -18.93
C GLU A 178 -4.67 3.29 -18.41
N ASP A 179 -4.52 4.58 -18.70
CA ASP A 179 -3.42 5.42 -18.28
C ASP A 179 -3.15 5.48 -16.77
N PHE A 180 -4.21 5.37 -15.95
CA PHE A 180 -4.13 5.41 -14.49
C PHE A 180 -4.01 4.02 -13.91
N SER A 181 -4.77 3.05 -14.45
CA SER A 181 -4.72 1.66 -13.99
C SER A 181 -3.31 1.06 -14.12
N ASN A 182 -2.60 1.32 -15.23
CA ASN A 182 -1.20 0.88 -15.38
C ASN A 182 -0.25 1.55 -14.38
N ALA A 183 -0.48 2.83 -14.07
CA ALA A 183 0.30 3.56 -13.08
C ALA A 183 0.03 3.05 -11.66
N GLU A 184 -1.23 2.76 -11.33
CA GLU A 184 -1.64 2.13 -10.06
C GLU A 184 -0.97 0.75 -9.89
N ILE A 185 -1.00 -0.10 -10.93
CA ILE A 185 -0.32 -1.41 -10.92
C ILE A 185 1.19 -1.24 -10.64
N ALA A 186 1.81 -0.27 -11.31
CA ALA A 186 3.24 -0.01 -11.13
C ALA A 186 3.56 0.51 -9.72
N ILE A 187 2.83 1.52 -9.25
CA ILE A 187 3.06 2.20 -7.97
C ILE A 187 2.78 1.29 -6.79
N ARG A 188 1.65 0.57 -6.80
CA ARG A 188 1.15 -0.19 -5.65
C ARG A 188 1.78 -1.58 -5.53
N TYR A 189 2.20 -2.18 -6.65
CA TYR A 189 2.68 -3.57 -6.66
C TYR A 189 4.10 -3.70 -7.24
N LEU A 190 4.30 -3.34 -8.50
CA LEU A 190 5.54 -3.66 -9.21
C LEU A 190 6.77 -2.92 -8.66
N ILE A 191 6.66 -1.62 -8.39
CA ILE A 191 7.76 -0.83 -7.83
C ILE A 191 8.15 -1.40 -6.45
N PRO A 192 7.23 -1.59 -5.48
CA PRO A 192 7.55 -2.24 -4.21
C PRO A 192 8.24 -3.60 -4.36
N ASP A 193 7.77 -4.48 -5.25
CA ASP A 193 8.38 -5.80 -5.49
C ASP A 193 9.83 -5.68 -6.00
N LEU A 194 10.07 -4.80 -6.97
CA LEU A 194 11.42 -4.58 -7.50
C LEU A 194 12.37 -3.98 -6.46
N LEU A 195 11.88 -3.05 -5.63
CA LEU A 195 12.66 -2.47 -4.53
C LEU A 195 13.03 -3.55 -3.51
N ARG A 196 12.08 -4.40 -3.12
CA ARG A 196 12.32 -5.51 -2.19
C ARG A 196 13.20 -6.63 -2.74
N ALA A 197 13.33 -6.72 -4.07
CA ALA A 197 14.30 -7.57 -4.75
C ALA A 197 15.70 -6.96 -4.87
N GLY A 198 15.90 -5.74 -4.37
CA GLY A 198 17.18 -5.02 -4.40
C GLY A 198 17.44 -4.19 -5.66
N ALA A 199 16.45 -4.03 -6.55
CA ALA A 199 16.60 -3.28 -7.79
C ALA A 199 16.48 -1.77 -7.58
N ALA A 200 17.35 -0.99 -8.23
CA ALA A 200 17.16 0.44 -8.43
C ALA A 200 16.03 0.77 -9.41
N VAL A 201 14.91 1.25 -8.90
CA VAL A 201 13.75 1.59 -9.75
C VAL A 201 13.77 3.06 -10.15
N ARG A 202 13.74 3.28 -11.47
CA ARG A 202 13.59 4.58 -12.11
C ARG A 202 12.27 4.59 -12.84
N VAL A 203 11.52 5.68 -12.70
CA VAL A 203 10.19 5.83 -13.31
C VAL A 203 10.21 7.08 -14.17
N VAL A 204 9.58 7.00 -15.34
CA VAL A 204 9.43 8.15 -16.26
C VAL A 204 8.22 9.02 -15.92
N ARG A 205 7.38 8.56 -14.98
CA ARG A 205 6.23 9.25 -14.41
C ARG A 205 6.37 9.30 -12.89
N GLU A 206 5.64 10.20 -12.23
CA GLU A 206 5.68 10.34 -10.77
C GLU A 206 5.12 9.08 -10.08
N ARG A 207 5.83 8.63 -9.04
CA ARG A 207 5.50 7.43 -8.26
C ARG A 207 4.80 7.72 -6.94
N ASP A 208 4.86 8.96 -6.46
CA ASP A 208 4.19 9.41 -5.25
C ASP A 208 2.78 9.88 -5.60
N ASP A 209 1.76 9.20 -5.07
CA ASP A 209 0.36 9.48 -5.36
C ASP A 209 -0.25 10.56 -4.45
N SER A 210 0.54 11.11 -3.51
CA SER A 210 0.12 12.25 -2.69
C SER A 210 -0.01 13.52 -3.52
N THR A 211 -1.09 14.26 -3.30
CA THR A 211 -1.31 15.58 -3.88
C THR A 211 -0.59 16.70 -3.15
N PHE A 212 0.02 16.41 -1.99
CA PHE A 212 0.86 17.34 -1.27
C PHE A 212 2.28 17.35 -1.86
N GLU A 213 2.86 18.55 -1.97
CA GLU A 213 4.27 18.73 -2.30
C GLU A 213 4.86 19.85 -1.45
N LYS A 214 6.04 19.59 -0.90
CA LYS A 214 6.88 20.61 -0.29
C LYS A 214 8.30 20.50 -0.83
N ILE A 215 8.75 21.55 -1.51
CA ILE A 215 10.14 21.74 -1.90
C ILE A 215 10.77 22.73 -0.91
N ILE A 216 12.00 22.43 -0.49
CA ILE A 216 12.84 23.32 0.31
C ILE A 216 14.22 23.30 -0.33
N ASP A 217 14.60 24.42 -0.92
CA ASP A 217 15.91 24.67 -1.51
C ASP A 217 16.93 25.16 -0.47
N ASP A 218 18.21 25.24 -0.81
CA ASP A 218 19.13 25.96 0.04
C ASP A 218 18.81 27.46 0.09
N GLY A 219 18.92 28.05 1.29
CA GLY A 219 18.51 29.43 1.53
C GLY A 219 17.00 29.64 1.73
N ASP A 220 16.15 28.64 1.44
CA ASP A 220 14.72 28.71 1.72
C ASP A 220 14.40 28.71 3.22
N ALA A 221 13.20 29.20 3.54
CA ALA A 221 12.64 29.03 4.88
C ALA A 221 12.46 27.53 5.19
N GLY A 222 13.15 27.07 6.24
CA GLY A 222 13.18 25.66 6.65
C GLY A 222 14.54 24.99 6.44
N TYR A 223 15.43 25.57 5.63
CA TYR A 223 16.81 25.11 5.46
C TYR A 223 17.74 25.67 6.55
N LEU A 224 18.55 24.80 7.15
CA LEU A 224 19.50 25.15 8.21
C LEU A 224 20.83 24.41 8.03
N GLU A 225 21.93 25.10 8.32
CA GLU A 225 23.29 24.57 8.22
C GLU A 225 23.93 24.44 9.60
N GLU A 226 24.50 23.27 9.88
CA GLU A 226 25.42 23.05 11.00
C GLU A 226 26.80 22.68 10.44
N GLY A 227 27.83 23.44 10.80
CA GLY A 227 29.18 23.26 10.28
C GLY A 227 29.58 24.35 9.29
N ASN A 228 30.77 24.21 8.70
CA ASN A 228 31.38 25.25 7.87
C ASN A 228 30.99 25.14 6.38
N PHE A 229 29.69 25.25 6.09
CA PHE A 229 29.18 25.24 4.72
C PHE A 229 29.68 26.44 3.91
N ARG A 230 29.86 26.22 2.60
CA ARG A 230 30.32 27.21 1.62
C ARG A 230 29.54 27.07 0.33
N ASP A 231 29.55 28.12 -0.47
CA ASP A 231 28.93 28.13 -1.78
C ASP A 231 29.59 27.07 -2.68
N GLY A 232 28.74 26.30 -3.35
CA GLY A 232 29.11 25.47 -4.47
C GLY A 232 29.65 26.30 -5.64
N THR A 233 30.55 25.73 -6.42
CA THR A 233 31.22 26.45 -7.53
C THR A 233 30.93 25.86 -8.90
N SER A 234 30.23 24.73 -8.97
CA SER A 234 29.83 24.08 -10.22
C SER A 234 28.40 24.48 -10.60
N PRO A 235 28.02 24.49 -11.88
CA PRO A 235 26.61 24.68 -12.23
C PRO A 235 25.77 23.43 -11.89
N GLY A 236 24.46 23.61 -11.78
CA GLY A 236 23.48 22.51 -11.75
C GLY A 236 22.81 22.24 -10.40
N GLY A 237 23.00 23.09 -9.40
CA GLY A 237 22.15 23.03 -8.22
C GLY A 237 20.72 23.48 -8.51
N TYR A 238 19.77 23.08 -7.67
CA TYR A 238 18.41 23.61 -7.79
C TYR A 238 18.46 25.12 -7.49
N GLY A 239 17.64 25.93 -8.16
CA GLY A 239 17.76 27.39 -8.02
C GLY A 239 19.03 28.03 -8.60
N ASP A 240 19.91 27.25 -9.25
CA ASP A 240 21.24 27.64 -9.77
C ASP A 240 22.34 27.88 -8.70
N ASP A 241 22.12 27.48 -7.45
CA ASP A 241 23.11 27.44 -6.37
C ASP A 241 23.03 26.13 -5.56
N TYR A 242 24.00 25.94 -4.66
CA TYR A 242 24.02 24.82 -3.71
C TYR A 242 25.11 25.05 -2.66
N ARG A 243 25.10 24.24 -1.61
CA ARG A 243 25.97 24.34 -0.45
C ARG A 243 26.87 23.11 -0.33
N VAL A 244 28.12 23.32 0.07
CA VAL A 244 29.09 22.23 0.29
C VAL A 244 29.71 22.28 1.68
N LEU A 245 29.85 21.11 2.29
CA LEU A 245 30.54 20.89 3.56
C LEU A 245 31.64 19.86 3.38
N LEU A 246 32.85 20.15 3.85
CA LEU A 246 33.94 19.17 3.87
C LEU A 246 33.67 18.15 4.98
N ALA A 247 33.71 16.85 4.69
CA ALA A 247 33.37 15.82 5.67
C ALA A 247 34.20 15.91 6.96
N SER A 248 35.48 16.30 6.86
CA SER A 248 36.37 16.50 8.01
C SER A 248 35.94 17.63 8.95
N ASP A 249 35.15 18.60 8.48
CA ASP A 249 34.74 19.74 9.30
C ASP A 249 33.64 19.32 10.30
N GLY A 250 32.94 18.21 10.03
CA GLY A 250 31.75 17.80 10.76
C GLY A 250 30.58 18.76 10.53
N GLY A 251 29.36 18.22 10.51
CA GLY A 251 28.18 19.03 10.26
C GLY A 251 27.09 18.29 9.50
N ARG A 252 25.99 19.00 9.23
CA ARG A 252 24.79 18.49 8.57
C ARG A 252 23.96 19.65 8.01
N ALA A 253 23.19 19.37 6.97
CA ALA A 253 22.10 20.24 6.53
C ALA A 253 20.77 19.70 7.07
N ARG A 254 19.86 20.59 7.46
CA ARG A 254 18.52 20.23 7.95
C ARG A 254 17.45 20.95 7.14
N TYR A 255 16.35 20.27 6.92
CA TYR A 255 15.20 20.72 6.15
C TYR A 255 13.94 20.49 6.96
N ARG A 256 13.31 21.57 7.44
CA ARG A 256 12.10 21.51 8.27
C ARG A 256 10.86 21.82 7.47
N PHE A 257 9.85 20.97 7.60
CA PHE A 257 8.58 21.10 6.89
C PHE A 257 7.41 20.66 7.75
N SER A 258 6.22 21.17 7.41
CA SER A 258 4.96 20.80 8.05
C SER A 258 4.16 19.90 7.12
N VAL A 259 3.65 18.80 7.66
CA VAL A 259 2.88 17.78 6.95
C VAL A 259 1.39 18.02 7.22
N PRO A 260 0.53 18.11 6.18
CA PRO A 260 -0.87 18.49 6.36
C PRO A 260 -1.82 17.31 6.60
N ALA A 261 -1.42 16.09 6.23
CA ALA A 261 -2.23 14.88 6.34
C ALA A 261 -1.32 13.69 6.65
N PRO A 262 -1.80 12.68 7.40
CA PRO A 262 -1.02 11.47 7.62
C PRO A 262 -0.94 10.64 6.33
N GLY A 263 0.20 10.01 6.08
CA GLY A 263 0.35 9.09 4.96
C GLY A 263 1.80 8.79 4.58
N PRO A 264 2.01 7.90 3.59
CA PRO A 264 3.32 7.63 3.04
C PRO A 264 3.75 8.77 2.09
N TYR A 265 4.94 9.31 2.30
CA TYR A 265 5.55 10.34 1.46
C TYR A 265 6.92 9.90 0.97
N TRP A 266 7.18 10.05 -0.33
CA TRP A 266 8.51 9.96 -0.89
C TRP A 266 9.30 11.21 -0.57
N ILE A 267 10.52 10.99 -0.11
CA ILE A 267 11.53 12.02 0.09
C ILE A 267 12.50 11.94 -1.06
N SER A 268 12.57 13.02 -1.83
CA SER A 268 13.42 13.15 -3.01
C SER A 268 14.47 14.23 -2.79
N LEU A 269 15.65 14.04 -3.39
CA LEU A 269 16.75 14.98 -3.31
C LEU A 269 17.15 15.48 -4.69
N TRP A 270 17.51 16.76 -4.75
CA TRP A 270 18.33 17.35 -5.81
C TRP A 270 19.73 17.61 -5.21
N THR A 271 20.79 17.25 -5.93
CA THR A 271 22.18 17.48 -5.47
C THR A 271 23.11 17.66 -6.67
N VAL A 272 24.28 18.27 -6.48
CA VAL A 272 25.31 18.39 -7.52
C VAL A 272 26.39 17.32 -7.38
N SER A 273 26.38 16.35 -8.30
CA SER A 273 27.32 15.24 -8.28
C SER A 273 28.74 15.60 -8.74
N GLY A 274 29.75 14.91 -8.20
CA GLY A 274 31.14 15.08 -8.59
C GLY A 274 32.07 14.03 -7.99
N SER A 275 33.27 13.83 -8.56
CA SER A 275 34.20 12.78 -8.10
C SER A 275 34.76 13.01 -6.69
N ASN A 276 34.70 14.23 -6.18
CA ASN A 276 35.14 14.62 -4.83
C ASN A 276 33.99 14.75 -3.83
N ARG A 277 32.83 14.16 -4.10
CA ARG A 277 31.71 14.11 -3.15
C ARG A 277 31.79 12.87 -2.27
N VAL A 278 31.16 12.93 -1.11
CA VAL A 278 31.02 11.77 -0.22
C VAL A 278 30.21 10.66 -0.91
N SER A 279 30.62 9.41 -0.72
CA SER A 279 30.00 8.24 -1.34
C SER A 279 28.96 7.53 -0.48
N ASP A 280 28.86 7.92 0.79
CA ASP A 280 28.08 7.25 1.83
C ASP A 280 27.28 8.23 2.69
N ALA A 281 26.95 9.43 2.18
CA ALA A 281 26.11 10.39 2.89
C ALA A 281 24.82 9.75 3.40
N ARG A 282 24.27 10.26 4.50
CA ARG A 282 23.04 9.76 5.11
C ARG A 282 21.96 10.82 5.04
N LEU A 283 20.81 10.45 4.48
CA LEU A 283 19.56 11.18 4.62
C LEU A 283 18.72 10.50 5.70
N THR A 284 18.37 11.23 6.75
CA THR A 284 17.48 10.78 7.82
C THR A 284 16.25 11.66 7.85
N VAL A 285 15.05 11.10 7.88
CA VAL A 285 13.81 11.84 8.10
C VAL A 285 13.25 11.48 9.46
N ALA A 286 12.96 12.51 10.25
CA ALA A 286 12.56 12.41 11.64
C ALA A 286 11.25 13.14 11.90
N GLN A 287 10.35 12.51 12.67
CA GLN A 287 9.12 13.13 13.16
C GLN A 287 8.67 12.48 14.47
N ALA A 288 8.37 13.29 15.49
CA ALA A 288 7.86 12.85 16.78
C ALA A 288 8.71 11.73 17.44
N GLY A 289 10.04 11.79 17.31
CA GLY A 289 10.97 10.81 17.88
C GLY A 289 11.18 9.55 17.04
N ARG A 290 10.47 9.41 15.91
CA ARG A 290 10.68 8.36 14.91
C ARG A 290 11.68 8.82 13.86
N GLU A 291 12.48 7.90 13.34
CA GLU A 291 13.45 8.18 12.29
C GLU A 291 13.49 7.05 11.25
N ALA A 292 13.68 7.42 9.98
CA ALA A 292 14.04 6.50 8.91
C ALA A 292 15.20 7.08 8.12
N SER A 293 16.12 6.24 7.64
CA SER A 293 17.31 6.72 6.93
C SER A 293 17.65 5.92 5.68
N ALA A 294 18.29 6.60 4.73
CA ALA A 294 18.83 6.00 3.52
C ALA A 294 20.24 6.54 3.23
N PRO A 295 21.21 5.69 2.86
CA PRO A 295 22.51 6.13 2.40
C PRO A 295 22.47 6.64 0.95
N LEU A 296 23.44 7.47 0.61
CA LEU A 296 23.51 8.24 -0.62
C LEU A 296 24.95 8.32 -1.13
N ASP A 297 25.15 7.91 -2.37
CA ASP A 297 26.37 8.21 -3.11
C ASP A 297 26.19 9.52 -3.90
N LEU A 298 26.82 10.60 -3.42
CA LEU A 298 26.73 11.92 -4.03
C LEU A 298 27.68 12.10 -5.22
N ARG A 299 28.44 11.07 -5.63
CA ARG A 299 29.39 11.18 -6.74
C ARG A 299 28.75 11.06 -8.11
N ALA A 300 27.49 10.63 -8.17
CA ALA A 300 26.79 10.37 -9.42
C ALA A 300 25.31 10.78 -9.34
N ASN A 301 24.67 10.87 -10.50
CA ASN A 301 23.23 11.01 -10.66
C ASN A 301 22.61 12.33 -10.21
N GLY A 302 23.39 13.33 -9.78
CA GLY A 302 22.88 14.65 -9.39
C GLY A 302 22.27 15.45 -10.54
N VAL A 303 21.86 16.68 -10.25
CA VAL A 303 21.20 17.61 -11.19
C VAL A 303 19.87 17.06 -11.70
N ARG A 304 19.11 16.44 -10.79
CA ARG A 304 17.78 15.86 -11.00
C ARG A 304 17.14 15.44 -9.69
N TRP A 305 15.82 15.31 -9.69
CA TRP A 305 15.08 14.71 -8.58
C TRP A 305 15.35 13.21 -8.47
N GLN A 306 15.67 12.77 -7.26
CA GLN A 306 15.97 11.38 -6.94
C GLN A 306 15.14 10.92 -5.75
N HIS A 307 14.16 10.04 -5.97
CA HIS A 307 13.44 9.40 -4.88
C HIS A 307 14.40 8.53 -4.04
N ARG A 308 14.48 8.79 -2.73
CA ARG A 308 15.46 8.16 -1.83
C ARG A 308 14.85 7.19 -0.84
N LEU A 309 13.79 7.61 -0.16
CA LEU A 309 13.09 6.78 0.82
C LEU A 309 11.62 7.21 0.88
N GLN A 310 10.75 6.26 1.18
CA GLN A 310 9.34 6.54 1.49
C GLN A 310 9.15 6.38 3.00
N VAL A 311 8.50 7.35 3.62
CA VAL A 311 8.23 7.37 5.08
C VAL A 311 6.78 7.68 5.33
N TRP A 312 6.22 7.01 6.34
CA TRP A 312 4.97 7.46 6.92
C TRP A 312 5.22 8.71 7.76
N LEU A 313 4.48 9.78 7.47
CA LEU A 313 4.48 11.02 8.24
C LEU A 313 3.07 11.33 8.71
N ASP A 314 2.95 11.91 9.89
CA ASP A 314 1.71 12.39 10.48
C ASP A 314 1.59 13.91 10.35
N VAL A 315 0.41 14.45 10.68
CA VAL A 315 0.19 15.90 10.69
C VAL A 315 1.17 16.59 11.65
N GLY A 316 1.82 17.65 11.17
CA GLY A 316 2.70 18.50 11.97
C GLY A 316 4.14 18.56 11.46
N GLU A 317 5.06 19.02 12.31
CA GLU A 317 6.44 19.31 11.93
C GLU A 317 7.28 18.02 11.79
N ALA A 318 8.02 17.94 10.70
CA ALA A 318 9.02 16.91 10.41
C ALA A 318 10.34 17.55 9.96
N GLU A 319 11.44 16.81 10.06
CA GLU A 319 12.76 17.27 9.65
C GLU A 319 13.47 16.20 8.83
N ALA A 320 14.02 16.58 7.68
CA ALA A 320 15.00 15.78 6.96
C ALA A 320 16.41 16.31 7.24
N VAL A 321 17.35 15.42 7.50
CA VAL A 321 18.74 15.73 7.85
C VAL A 321 19.65 15.02 6.86
N LEU A 322 20.55 15.79 6.25
CA LEU A 322 21.58 15.29 5.34
C LEU A 322 22.96 15.49 5.97
N GLU A 323 23.70 14.40 6.17
CA GLU A 323 25.01 14.42 6.83
C GLU A 323 26.03 13.47 6.17
N PRO A 324 27.35 13.65 6.36
CA PRO A 324 28.34 12.68 5.92
C PRO A 324 28.12 11.32 6.60
N GLY A 325 28.35 10.23 5.88
CA GLY A 325 28.25 8.89 6.46
C GLY A 325 29.42 8.54 7.38
N PRO A 326 29.31 7.40 8.08
CA PRO A 326 30.35 6.94 9.01
C PRO A 326 31.68 6.58 8.32
N GLU A 327 31.66 6.29 7.02
CA GLU A 327 32.83 5.94 6.22
C GLU A 327 33.26 7.08 5.28
N ALA A 328 32.70 8.29 5.47
CA ALA A 328 32.95 9.42 4.59
C ALA A 328 34.44 9.77 4.55
N GLU A 329 35.01 9.83 3.34
CA GLU A 329 36.37 10.28 3.14
C GLU A 329 36.52 11.71 3.68
N PRO A 330 37.52 12.00 4.55
CA PRO A 330 37.65 13.32 5.18
C PRO A 330 37.74 14.49 4.19
N ALA A 331 38.29 14.25 3.00
CA ALA A 331 38.41 15.23 1.93
C ALA A 331 37.19 15.31 0.99
N GLY A 332 36.18 14.45 1.20
CA GLY A 332 34.95 14.43 0.43
C GLY A 332 34.01 15.56 0.83
N TYR A 333 33.26 16.08 -0.14
CA TYR A 333 32.24 17.10 0.09
C TYR A 333 30.85 16.48 0.20
N LEU A 334 30.16 16.78 1.30
CA LEU A 334 28.71 16.71 1.37
C LEU A 334 28.14 17.86 0.52
N VAL A 335 27.07 17.58 -0.22
CA VAL A 335 26.34 18.55 -1.02
C VAL A 335 24.93 18.66 -0.48
N ALA A 336 24.54 19.86 -0.07
CA ALA A 336 23.18 20.19 0.35
C ALA A 336 22.63 21.25 -0.62
N ASP A 337 21.39 21.07 -1.01
CA ASP A 337 20.71 21.78 -2.11
C ASP A 337 19.20 21.63 -1.80
N ALA A 338 18.36 21.12 -2.71
CA ALA A 338 16.94 20.95 -2.45
C ALA A 338 16.48 19.56 -1.99
N ILE A 339 15.45 19.53 -1.13
CA ILE A 339 14.60 18.37 -0.88
C ILE A 339 13.20 18.56 -1.46
N ARG A 340 12.54 17.45 -1.75
CA ARG A 340 11.12 17.41 -2.15
C ARG A 340 10.39 16.30 -1.39
N VAL A 341 9.26 16.64 -0.80
CA VAL A 341 8.37 15.75 -0.03
C VAL A 341 7.05 15.62 -0.77
N GLY A 342 6.64 14.38 -1.10
CA GLY A 342 5.38 14.10 -1.78
C GLY A 342 5.42 14.27 -3.32
N GLY A 343 4.30 13.96 -3.98
CA GLY A 343 4.14 13.99 -5.44
C GLY A 343 3.55 15.28 -6.02
N GLY A 344 2.66 15.94 -5.29
CA GLY A 344 2.10 17.24 -5.66
C GLY A 344 1.09 17.23 -6.80
N ILE A 345 0.69 18.46 -7.15
CA ILE A 345 -0.13 18.77 -8.32
C ILE A 345 0.78 19.36 -9.42
N ASP A 346 0.58 18.94 -10.66
CA ASP A 346 1.24 19.53 -11.82
C ASP A 346 0.58 20.85 -12.19
N ASP A 347 1.37 21.92 -12.16
CA ASP A 347 1.02 23.30 -12.42
C ASP A 347 1.43 23.77 -13.83
N SER A 348 1.82 22.85 -14.71
CA SER A 348 2.20 23.17 -16.09
C SER A 348 1.05 23.85 -16.83
N VAL A 349 1.37 24.92 -17.56
CA VAL A 349 0.43 25.64 -18.41
C VAL A 349 0.82 25.45 -19.87
N VAL A 350 -0.06 24.80 -20.64
CA VAL A 350 0.11 24.60 -22.09
C VAL A 350 -1.01 25.32 -22.81
N ALA A 351 -0.66 26.18 -23.78
CA ALA A 351 -1.60 27.00 -24.55
C ALA A 351 -2.63 27.77 -23.68
N GLY A 352 -2.20 28.25 -22.50
CA GLY A 352 -3.03 28.99 -21.56
C GLY A 352 -3.95 28.13 -20.69
N GLN A 353 -3.83 26.80 -20.72
CA GLN A 353 -4.58 25.88 -19.88
C GLN A 353 -3.65 25.20 -18.87
N ALA A 354 -3.94 25.40 -17.59
CA ALA A 354 -3.29 24.68 -16.51
C ALA A 354 -3.68 23.19 -16.54
N ALA A 355 -2.75 22.31 -16.19
CA ALA A 355 -3.05 20.90 -15.97
C ALA A 355 -3.96 20.74 -14.74
N ASP A 356 -3.51 21.24 -13.58
CA ASP A 356 -4.18 21.12 -12.28
C ASP A 356 -4.60 19.67 -12.00
N LYS A 357 -3.65 18.74 -12.13
CA LYS A 357 -3.84 17.29 -11.92
C LYS A 357 -2.77 16.74 -10.98
N PRO A 358 -3.07 15.69 -10.20
CA PRO A 358 -2.05 14.97 -9.44
C PRO A 358 -0.90 14.55 -10.35
N ARG A 359 0.35 14.80 -9.93
CA ARG A 359 1.52 14.61 -10.79
C ARG A 359 1.71 13.15 -11.19
N TRP A 360 1.34 12.19 -10.33
CA TRP A 360 1.36 10.75 -10.64
C TRP A 360 0.45 10.38 -11.82
N GLN A 361 -0.59 11.17 -12.08
CA GLN A 361 -1.48 10.98 -13.23
C GLN A 361 -0.96 11.62 -14.52
N MET A 362 0.09 12.44 -14.47
CA MET A 362 0.62 13.15 -15.64
C MET A 362 1.48 12.26 -16.52
N GLY A 363 1.55 12.61 -17.80
CA GLY A 363 2.44 11.97 -18.76
C GLY A 363 3.93 12.28 -18.57
N ALA A 364 4.77 11.51 -19.23
CA ALA A 364 6.22 11.62 -19.15
C ALA A 364 6.74 12.92 -19.77
N LEU A 365 6.01 13.49 -20.74
CA LEU A 365 6.41 14.72 -21.44
C LEU A 365 6.53 15.95 -20.52
N THR A 366 5.69 16.05 -19.49
CA THR A 366 5.79 17.10 -18.47
C THR A 366 6.62 16.66 -17.28
N THR A 367 6.49 15.37 -16.89
CA THR A 367 7.14 14.84 -15.69
C THR A 367 8.66 14.78 -15.81
N LEU A 368 9.21 14.32 -16.94
CA LEU A 368 10.67 14.16 -17.07
C LEU A 368 11.43 15.50 -17.04
N PRO A 369 10.97 16.58 -17.72
CA PRO A 369 11.55 17.91 -17.53
C PRO A 369 11.49 18.38 -16.08
N TYR A 370 10.38 18.16 -15.39
CA TYR A 370 10.25 18.48 -13.97
C TYR A 370 11.26 17.69 -13.11
N PHE A 371 11.52 16.42 -13.45
CA PHE A 371 12.57 15.61 -12.83
C PHE A 371 13.99 16.06 -13.18
N GLY A 372 14.17 16.99 -14.12
CA GLY A 372 15.48 17.54 -14.50
C GLY A 372 16.00 17.07 -15.86
N LEU A 373 15.18 16.42 -16.70
CA LEU A 373 15.57 16.10 -18.08
C LEU A 373 15.80 17.41 -18.85
N PRO A 374 17.02 17.68 -19.36
CA PRO A 374 17.29 18.92 -20.06
C PRO A 374 16.43 19.08 -21.32
N ALA A 375 15.94 20.30 -21.59
CA ALA A 375 15.14 20.59 -22.78
C ALA A 375 15.84 20.20 -24.10
N SER A 376 17.16 20.32 -24.16
CA SER A 376 17.97 19.90 -25.32
C SER A 376 17.97 18.39 -25.57
N LEU A 377 17.60 17.59 -24.58
CA LEU A 377 17.50 16.13 -24.66
C LEU A 377 16.05 15.63 -24.76
N ASN A 378 15.06 16.53 -24.75
CA ASN A 378 13.66 16.16 -24.91
C ASN A 378 13.34 15.94 -26.41
N PRO A 379 12.87 14.74 -26.82
CA PRO A 379 12.52 14.44 -28.20
C PRO A 379 11.18 15.06 -28.65
N GLY A 380 10.36 15.59 -27.73
CA GLY A 380 9.18 16.40 -28.04
C GLY A 380 7.85 15.66 -28.13
N SER A 381 7.81 14.35 -27.85
CA SER A 381 6.57 13.55 -27.77
C SER A 381 6.57 12.69 -26.51
N ASP A 382 5.38 12.44 -25.97
CA ASP A 382 5.21 11.65 -24.75
C ASP A 382 5.71 10.20 -24.89
N VAL A 383 5.54 9.57 -26.04
CA VAL A 383 5.97 8.17 -26.21
C VAL A 383 7.48 8.05 -26.43
N THR A 384 8.13 9.02 -27.08
CA THR A 384 9.58 8.97 -27.32
C THR A 384 10.40 9.52 -26.17
N VAL A 385 9.85 10.42 -25.35
CA VAL A 385 10.55 10.95 -24.17
C VAL A 385 10.70 9.89 -23.07
N ARG A 386 9.85 8.87 -23.03
CA ARG A 386 9.92 7.75 -22.06
C ARG A 386 11.22 6.92 -22.19
N PRO A 387 11.52 6.31 -23.35
CA PRO A 387 12.80 5.63 -23.54
C PRO A 387 13.98 6.59 -23.48
N ALA A 388 13.83 7.86 -23.90
CA ALA A 388 14.87 8.88 -23.72
C ALA A 388 15.17 9.14 -22.23
N GLY A 389 14.13 9.17 -21.38
CA GLY A 389 14.25 9.24 -19.93
C GLY A 389 14.97 8.02 -19.36
N ALA A 390 14.66 6.80 -19.84
CA ALA A 390 15.35 5.58 -19.44
C ALA A 390 16.85 5.59 -19.79
N GLU A 391 17.19 6.05 -21.00
CA GLU A 391 18.57 6.26 -21.45
C GLU A 391 19.28 7.33 -20.59
N TRP A 392 18.59 8.42 -20.27
CA TRP A 392 19.08 9.46 -19.37
C TRP A 392 19.20 9.00 -17.91
N PHE A 393 18.40 8.03 -17.46
CA PHE A 393 18.61 7.39 -16.17
C PHE A 393 19.84 6.46 -16.20
N GLY A 394 20.16 5.94 -17.38
CA GLY A 394 21.24 5.00 -17.62
C GLY A 394 20.89 3.58 -17.24
N ALA A 395 19.61 3.18 -17.20
CA ALA A 395 19.14 1.90 -16.66
C ALA A 395 19.76 0.64 -17.33
N ASP A 396 19.69 -0.51 -16.64
CA ASP A 396 20.13 -1.81 -17.19
C ASP A 396 19.06 -2.45 -18.08
N VAL A 397 17.79 -2.11 -17.85
CA VAL A 397 16.64 -2.64 -18.59
C VAL A 397 15.49 -1.63 -18.58
N TYR A 398 14.71 -1.60 -19.65
CA TYR A 398 13.50 -0.78 -19.79
C TYR A 398 12.27 -1.65 -19.98
N LEU A 399 11.20 -1.36 -19.23
CA LEU A 399 9.91 -2.00 -19.39
C LEU A 399 8.79 -0.95 -19.46
N SER A 400 8.03 -0.98 -20.55
CA SER A 400 6.77 -0.22 -20.65
C SER A 400 5.59 -1.12 -20.30
N LEU A 401 4.65 -0.63 -19.47
CA LEU A 401 3.48 -1.35 -19.00
C LEU A 401 2.21 -0.65 -19.46
N HIS A 402 1.43 -1.35 -20.28
CA HIS A 402 0.20 -0.91 -20.89
C HIS A 402 -0.90 -1.96 -20.75
N SER A 403 -2.13 -1.56 -21.08
CA SER A 403 -3.23 -2.49 -21.32
C SER A 403 -3.82 -2.22 -22.70
N ASN A 404 -4.25 -3.29 -23.36
CA ASN A 404 -4.59 -3.29 -24.77
C ASN A 404 -6.03 -2.88 -25.00
N ALA A 405 -6.35 -2.58 -26.26
CA ALA A 405 -7.72 -2.48 -26.69
C ALA A 405 -7.97 -3.05 -28.08
N SER A 406 -9.19 -3.54 -28.27
CA SER A 406 -9.73 -3.93 -29.55
C SER A 406 -10.11 -2.74 -30.45
N GLY A 407 -10.19 -1.53 -29.88
CA GLY A 407 -10.70 -0.34 -30.58
C GLY A 407 -12.20 -0.43 -30.81
N GLY A 408 -12.94 -1.06 -29.89
CA GLY A 408 -14.39 -1.27 -30.00
C GLY A 408 -14.80 -2.34 -31.03
N SER A 409 -13.84 -3.03 -31.65
CA SER A 409 -14.12 -4.05 -32.67
C SER A 409 -14.69 -5.35 -32.09
N THR A 410 -14.43 -5.62 -30.80
CA THR A 410 -15.07 -6.73 -30.08
C THR A 410 -14.99 -6.52 -28.56
N GLN A 411 -16.10 -6.72 -27.87
CA GLN A 411 -16.18 -6.67 -26.40
C GLN A 411 -15.54 -7.90 -25.73
N ARG A 412 -15.10 -8.90 -26.51
CA ARG A 412 -14.52 -10.18 -26.05
C ARG A 412 -13.02 -10.28 -26.32
N ALA A 413 -12.34 -9.18 -26.59
CA ALA A 413 -10.90 -9.22 -26.71
C ALA A 413 -10.28 -9.58 -25.35
N SER A 414 -9.26 -10.43 -25.37
CA SER A 414 -8.59 -10.88 -24.14
C SER A 414 -7.16 -11.33 -24.37
N GLY A 415 -6.41 -11.37 -23.27
CA GLY A 415 -5.09 -11.98 -23.14
C GLY A 415 -3.92 -11.01 -23.28
N THR A 416 -2.74 -11.51 -22.92
CA THR A 416 -1.49 -10.74 -22.91
C THR A 416 -0.74 -10.83 -24.22
N SER A 417 -0.25 -9.70 -24.72
CA SER A 417 0.80 -9.63 -25.74
C SER A 417 1.97 -8.80 -25.22
N THR A 418 3.18 -9.08 -25.70
CA THR A 418 4.33 -8.21 -25.44
C THR A 418 4.95 -7.77 -26.75
N TYR A 419 5.67 -6.65 -26.74
CA TYR A 419 6.30 -6.07 -27.91
C TYR A 419 7.75 -5.73 -27.65
N ARG A 420 8.59 -5.92 -28.66
CA ARG A 420 9.91 -5.28 -28.78
C ARG A 420 9.98 -4.49 -30.08
N TYR A 421 10.97 -3.62 -30.22
CA TYR A 421 11.14 -2.83 -31.44
C TYR A 421 11.34 -3.76 -32.65
N ASN A 422 10.75 -3.42 -33.81
CA ASN A 422 10.83 -4.20 -35.05
C ASN A 422 12.08 -3.94 -35.90
N CYS A 423 12.97 -3.03 -35.47
CA CYS A 423 14.20 -2.63 -36.18
C CYS A 423 13.98 -2.13 -37.62
N GLY A 424 12.75 -1.76 -37.99
CA GLY A 424 12.36 -1.53 -39.39
C GLY A 424 12.49 -2.75 -40.30
N SER A 425 12.74 -3.95 -39.72
CA SER A 425 13.02 -5.19 -40.45
C SER A 425 11.80 -6.11 -40.54
N TYR A 426 10.80 -5.88 -39.69
CA TYR A 426 9.55 -6.64 -39.64
C TYR A 426 8.32 -5.74 -39.81
N PRO A 427 7.19 -6.26 -40.31
CA PRO A 427 5.91 -5.58 -40.24
C PRO A 427 5.51 -5.26 -38.79
N ASP A 428 4.76 -4.19 -38.61
CA ASP A 428 4.20 -3.83 -37.32
C ASP A 428 3.17 -4.84 -36.83
N HIS A 429 3.11 -4.99 -35.50
CA HIS A 429 2.23 -5.87 -34.75
C HIS A 429 2.25 -7.32 -35.22
N SER A 430 3.44 -7.81 -35.54
CA SER A 430 3.66 -9.15 -36.11
C SER A 430 4.53 -10.03 -35.23
N ALA A 431 4.49 -11.34 -35.45
CA ALA A 431 5.43 -12.25 -34.80
C ALA A 431 6.81 -12.14 -35.46
N ALA A 432 7.87 -12.04 -34.65
CA ALA A 432 9.26 -12.05 -35.13
C ALA A 432 10.04 -13.19 -34.47
N PRO A 433 9.97 -14.41 -35.03
CA PRO A 433 10.57 -15.58 -34.40
C PRO A 433 12.10 -15.61 -34.48
N ASP A 434 12.72 -14.89 -35.42
CA ASP A 434 14.17 -14.85 -35.62
C ASP A 434 14.78 -13.57 -35.03
N PRO A 435 15.43 -13.64 -33.85
CA PRO A 435 16.08 -12.48 -33.24
C PRO A 435 17.37 -12.05 -33.95
N SER A 436 17.94 -12.86 -34.86
CA SER A 436 19.14 -12.46 -35.61
C SER A 436 18.85 -11.35 -36.63
N LEU A 437 17.59 -11.21 -37.04
CA LEU A 437 17.13 -10.16 -37.96
C LEU A 437 16.77 -8.86 -37.24
N CYS A 438 16.22 -8.96 -36.03
CA CYS A 438 15.93 -7.81 -35.20
C CYS A 438 16.01 -8.17 -33.72
N ASP A 439 16.90 -7.48 -33.03
CA ASP A 439 17.03 -7.49 -31.57
C ASP A 439 17.70 -6.18 -31.15
N GLN A 440 17.01 -5.06 -31.36
CA GLN A 440 17.54 -3.72 -31.04
C GLN A 440 16.77 -3.08 -29.88
N PRO A 441 17.47 -2.62 -28.83
CA PRO A 441 18.87 -2.94 -28.50
C PRO A 441 19.08 -4.45 -28.23
N PRO A 442 20.31 -4.98 -28.40
CA PRO A 442 20.60 -6.40 -28.18
C PRO A 442 20.15 -6.90 -26.81
N GLY A 443 19.51 -8.06 -26.76
CA GLY A 443 18.94 -8.66 -25.56
C GLY A 443 17.44 -8.38 -25.35
N SER A 444 16.82 -7.55 -26.18
CA SER A 444 15.37 -7.23 -26.10
C SER A 444 14.49 -8.46 -26.35
N ASP A 445 14.89 -9.36 -27.26
CA ASP A 445 14.24 -10.66 -27.48
C ASP A 445 14.17 -11.48 -26.19
N ARG A 446 15.33 -11.58 -25.53
CA ARG A 446 15.50 -12.40 -24.32
C ARG A 446 14.70 -11.81 -23.18
N LEU A 447 14.73 -10.49 -23.01
CA LEU A 447 13.92 -9.76 -22.05
C LEU A 447 12.42 -10.02 -22.29
N GLN A 448 11.97 -9.76 -23.51
CA GLN A 448 10.57 -9.92 -23.90
C GLN A 448 10.08 -11.34 -23.61
N LYS A 449 10.84 -12.36 -24.02
CA LYS A 449 10.49 -13.77 -23.80
C LYS A 449 10.46 -14.13 -22.32
N ALA A 450 11.41 -13.65 -21.53
CA ALA A 450 11.45 -13.90 -20.09
C ALA A 450 10.24 -13.29 -19.36
N VAL A 451 9.92 -12.04 -19.68
CA VAL A 451 8.75 -11.33 -19.12
C VAL A 451 7.44 -11.97 -19.60
N HIS A 452 7.26 -12.14 -20.91
CA HIS A 452 6.05 -12.73 -21.50
C HIS A 452 5.79 -14.14 -20.98
N GLY A 453 6.81 -15.00 -20.99
CA GLY A 453 6.69 -16.37 -20.51
C GLY A 453 6.33 -16.43 -19.03
N SER A 454 6.87 -15.51 -18.22
CA SER A 454 6.56 -15.43 -16.79
C SER A 454 5.12 -14.97 -16.55
N ILE A 455 4.66 -13.93 -17.26
CA ILE A 455 3.26 -13.46 -17.19
C ILE A 455 2.30 -14.58 -17.56
N VAL A 456 2.47 -15.20 -18.73
CA VAL A 456 1.56 -16.25 -19.20
C VAL A 456 1.58 -17.46 -18.26
N SER A 457 2.75 -17.88 -17.79
CA SER A 457 2.87 -19.04 -16.91
C SER A 457 2.20 -18.79 -15.55
N LEU A 458 2.51 -17.66 -14.91
CA LEU A 458 2.03 -17.36 -13.56
C LEU A 458 0.54 -16.99 -13.55
N LEU A 459 0.06 -16.23 -14.53
CA LEU A 459 -1.38 -15.95 -14.63
C LEU A 459 -2.18 -17.24 -14.89
N ARG A 460 -1.66 -18.19 -15.68
CA ARG A 460 -2.30 -19.51 -15.82
C ARG A 460 -2.32 -20.30 -14.53
N GLN A 461 -1.23 -20.25 -13.76
CA GLN A 461 -1.11 -21.01 -12.52
C GLN A 461 -1.93 -20.43 -11.37
N ARG A 462 -1.97 -19.10 -11.24
CA ARG A 462 -2.45 -18.40 -10.04
C ARG A 462 -3.77 -17.64 -10.25
N TRP A 463 -4.12 -17.30 -11.48
CA TRP A 463 -5.29 -16.46 -11.77
C TRP A 463 -6.35 -17.20 -12.59
N ASP A 464 -6.02 -17.61 -13.80
CA ASP A 464 -6.95 -18.22 -14.75
C ASP A 464 -6.22 -19.21 -15.66
N LEU A 465 -6.47 -20.52 -15.50
CA LEU A 465 -5.88 -21.58 -16.33
C LEU A 465 -6.10 -21.38 -17.83
N SER A 466 -7.16 -20.67 -18.22
CA SER A 466 -7.51 -20.35 -19.60
C SER A 466 -6.89 -19.05 -20.12
N TRP A 467 -6.04 -18.38 -19.32
CA TRP A 467 -5.44 -17.09 -19.68
C TRP A 467 -4.79 -17.14 -21.07
N ARG A 468 -5.25 -16.22 -21.92
CA ARG A 468 -4.94 -16.25 -23.34
C ARG A 468 -3.56 -15.66 -23.61
N ASP A 469 -2.73 -16.46 -24.26
CA ASP A 469 -1.42 -16.04 -24.74
C ASP A 469 -1.57 -15.47 -26.16
N ARG A 470 -1.22 -14.20 -26.35
CA ARG A 470 -1.22 -13.52 -27.66
C ARG A 470 0.18 -13.42 -28.28
N GLY A 471 1.18 -13.98 -27.61
CA GLY A 471 2.54 -14.12 -28.09
C GLY A 471 3.42 -12.89 -27.91
N THR A 472 4.70 -13.12 -28.18
CA THR A 472 5.75 -12.10 -28.29
C THR A 472 5.74 -11.53 -29.69
N LEU A 473 5.43 -10.25 -29.82
CA LEU A 473 5.28 -9.53 -31.08
C LEU A 473 6.38 -8.47 -31.25
N VAL A 474 6.45 -7.89 -32.45
CA VAL A 474 7.27 -6.70 -32.73
C VAL A 474 6.40 -5.59 -33.31
N ALA A 475 6.75 -4.36 -32.99
CA ALA A 475 6.15 -3.16 -33.55
C ALA A 475 7.12 -1.98 -33.51
N ASN A 476 6.89 -0.98 -34.34
CA ASN A 476 7.62 0.28 -34.34
C ASN A 476 7.05 1.30 -33.34
N PHE A 477 6.96 0.92 -32.07
CA PHE A 477 6.46 1.83 -31.04
C PHE A 477 7.46 2.91 -30.68
N GLY A 478 7.00 4.14 -30.56
CA GLY A 478 7.79 5.29 -30.09
C GLY A 478 8.37 5.07 -28.70
N GLU A 479 7.74 4.21 -27.89
CA GLU A 479 8.21 3.83 -26.56
C GLU A 479 9.41 2.87 -26.54
N LEU A 480 9.70 2.23 -27.67
CA LEU A 480 10.79 1.24 -27.78
C LEU A 480 11.84 1.65 -28.81
N ARG A 481 11.41 2.25 -29.93
CA ARG A 481 12.25 2.65 -31.07
C ARG A 481 13.47 3.50 -30.67
N PRO A 482 13.36 4.49 -29.75
CA PRO A 482 14.49 5.34 -29.38
C PRO A 482 15.59 4.65 -28.56
N LEU A 483 15.31 3.51 -27.91
CA LEU A 483 16.29 2.82 -27.06
C LEU A 483 17.55 2.42 -27.85
N ARG A 484 18.70 2.54 -27.20
CA ARG A 484 20.04 2.31 -27.76
C ARG A 484 20.93 1.47 -26.86
N THR A 485 20.91 1.67 -25.55
CA THR A 485 21.92 1.11 -24.63
C THR A 485 21.40 0.05 -23.68
N MET A 486 20.08 -0.07 -23.51
CA MET A 486 19.47 -1.15 -22.73
C MET A 486 18.41 -1.92 -23.52
N PRO A 487 18.28 -3.24 -23.25
CA PRO A 487 17.13 -4.04 -23.70
C PRO A 487 15.80 -3.42 -23.26
N GLY A 488 14.81 -3.46 -24.15
CA GLY A 488 13.49 -2.90 -23.91
C GLY A 488 12.37 -3.82 -24.35
N ALA A 489 11.29 -3.86 -23.56
CA ALA A 489 10.04 -4.52 -23.94
C ALA A 489 8.83 -3.71 -23.45
N LEU A 490 7.73 -3.83 -24.18
CA LEU A 490 6.43 -3.28 -23.81
C LEU A 490 5.47 -4.43 -23.52
N VAL A 491 4.72 -4.32 -22.43
CA VAL A 491 3.71 -5.29 -22.00
C VAL A 491 2.34 -4.71 -22.27
N GLU A 492 1.57 -5.37 -23.13
CA GLU A 492 0.13 -5.18 -23.24
C GLU A 492 -0.54 -6.26 -22.39
N SER A 493 -0.82 -5.92 -21.13
CA SER A 493 -1.14 -6.87 -20.06
C SER A 493 -2.44 -7.66 -20.30
N ALA A 494 -3.53 -6.95 -20.59
CA ALA A 494 -4.89 -7.46 -20.81
C ALA A 494 -5.69 -6.41 -21.62
N PHE A 495 -6.91 -6.73 -22.04
CA PHE A 495 -7.77 -5.80 -22.79
C PHE A 495 -8.71 -5.00 -21.89
N HIS A 496 -8.45 -3.70 -21.70
CA HIS A 496 -9.31 -2.84 -20.87
C HIS A 496 -10.69 -2.59 -21.50
N ASP A 497 -10.84 -2.74 -22.82
CA ASP A 497 -12.14 -2.69 -23.51
C ASP A 497 -12.80 -4.08 -23.69
N GLY A 498 -12.16 -5.13 -23.18
CA GLY A 498 -12.65 -6.50 -23.15
C GLY A 498 -13.62 -6.73 -21.99
N ILE A 499 -14.84 -6.20 -22.11
CA ILE A 499 -15.85 -6.20 -21.05
C ILE A 499 -16.65 -7.51 -20.93
N GLU A 500 -16.61 -8.38 -21.94
CA GLU A 500 -17.22 -9.71 -21.91
C GLU A 500 -16.15 -10.80 -21.85
N LYS A 501 -16.45 -11.91 -21.16
CA LYS A 501 -15.59 -13.11 -21.19
C LYS A 501 -15.39 -13.58 -22.64
N ALA A 502 -14.15 -13.85 -23.02
CA ALA A 502 -13.83 -14.35 -24.36
C ALA A 502 -14.17 -15.84 -24.54
N SER A 503 -14.29 -16.59 -23.44
CA SER A 503 -14.69 -18.00 -23.42
C SER A 503 -15.47 -18.32 -22.14
N ALA A 504 -16.15 -19.47 -22.09
CA ALA A 504 -16.92 -19.86 -20.90
C ALA A 504 -16.02 -20.26 -19.73
N GLU A 505 -14.80 -20.71 -20.04
CA GLU A 505 -13.79 -21.17 -19.09
C GLU A 505 -13.04 -20.03 -18.40
N MET A 506 -13.07 -18.82 -18.98
CA MET A 506 -12.43 -17.65 -18.37
C MET A 506 -13.05 -17.31 -17.03
N ARG A 507 -12.20 -16.99 -16.05
CA ARG A 507 -12.59 -16.59 -14.69
C ARG A 507 -13.47 -15.34 -14.73
N MET A 508 -13.03 -14.30 -15.43
CA MET A 508 -13.71 -13.02 -15.64
C MET A 508 -13.28 -12.36 -16.95
N SER A 509 -13.89 -11.24 -17.33
CA SER A 509 -13.44 -10.47 -18.48
C SER A 509 -12.09 -9.78 -18.19
N ASP A 510 -11.34 -9.38 -19.21
CA ASP A 510 -10.06 -8.69 -19.00
C ASP A 510 -10.25 -7.30 -18.34
N ASN A 511 -11.35 -6.61 -18.66
CA ASN A 511 -11.72 -5.35 -18.01
C ASN A 511 -12.00 -5.54 -16.50
N GLU A 512 -12.70 -6.63 -16.13
CA GLU A 512 -12.95 -6.96 -14.72
C GLU A 512 -11.63 -7.36 -14.03
N ALA A 513 -10.79 -8.17 -14.68
CA ALA A 513 -9.48 -8.56 -14.15
C ALA A 513 -8.58 -7.34 -13.89
N LEU A 514 -8.54 -6.37 -14.80
CA LEU A 514 -7.76 -5.15 -14.61
C LEU A 514 -8.28 -4.25 -13.46
N GLN A 515 -9.48 -4.48 -12.92
CA GLN A 515 -9.99 -3.82 -11.71
C GLN A 515 -9.76 -4.65 -10.45
N ASP A 516 -9.51 -5.95 -10.58
CA ASP A 516 -9.30 -6.85 -9.45
C ASP A 516 -7.87 -6.69 -8.86
N PRO A 517 -7.73 -6.28 -7.59
CA PRO A 517 -6.42 -6.11 -6.94
C PRO A 517 -5.55 -7.37 -7.00
N ARG A 518 -6.16 -8.56 -6.93
CA ARG A 518 -5.44 -9.84 -6.96
C ARG A 518 -4.80 -10.09 -8.32
N PHE A 519 -5.50 -9.76 -9.41
CA PHE A 519 -4.92 -9.84 -10.75
C PHE A 519 -3.76 -8.87 -10.91
N ARG A 520 -3.92 -7.62 -10.45
CA ARG A 520 -2.87 -6.58 -10.49
C ARG A 520 -1.61 -7.04 -9.75
N GLN A 521 -1.78 -7.63 -8.57
CA GLN A 521 -0.69 -8.21 -7.79
C GLN A 521 0.01 -9.35 -8.55
N TRP A 522 -0.73 -10.32 -9.09
CA TRP A 522 -0.13 -11.44 -9.83
C TRP A 522 0.54 -11.02 -11.13
N LEU A 523 0.01 -10.01 -11.82
CA LEU A 523 0.63 -9.43 -13.01
C LEU A 523 1.97 -8.76 -12.66
N ALA A 524 2.00 -7.92 -11.62
CA ALA A 524 3.22 -7.28 -11.15
C ALA A 524 4.27 -8.30 -10.72
N TYR A 525 3.86 -9.31 -9.95
CA TYR A 525 4.71 -10.41 -9.53
C TYR A 525 5.29 -11.19 -10.71
N ALA A 526 4.48 -11.44 -11.75
CA ALA A 526 4.94 -12.16 -12.93
C ALA A 526 5.92 -11.36 -13.79
N ILE A 527 5.75 -10.03 -13.85
CA ILE A 527 6.71 -9.12 -14.47
C ILE A 527 8.04 -9.15 -13.71
N TYR A 528 7.99 -9.02 -12.38
CA TYR A 528 9.16 -9.14 -11.51
C TYR A 528 9.91 -10.47 -11.77
N ALA A 529 9.19 -11.60 -11.78
CA ALA A 529 9.79 -12.91 -11.99
C ALA A 529 10.46 -13.03 -13.38
N GLY A 530 9.86 -12.40 -14.39
CA GLY A 530 10.43 -12.32 -15.73
C GLY A 530 11.71 -11.49 -15.81
N LEU A 531 11.78 -10.37 -15.08
CA LEU A 531 12.99 -9.55 -14.97
C LEU A 531 14.11 -10.31 -14.26
N THR A 532 13.79 -11.04 -13.19
CA THR A 532 14.73 -11.91 -12.49
C THR A 532 15.32 -12.95 -13.45
N ARG A 533 14.46 -13.70 -14.16
CA ARG A 533 14.90 -14.71 -15.15
C ARG A 533 15.68 -14.13 -16.32
N PHE A 534 15.46 -12.86 -16.64
CA PHE A 534 16.26 -12.17 -17.64
C PHE A 534 17.71 -11.94 -17.16
N PHE A 535 17.91 -11.49 -15.93
CA PHE A 535 19.26 -11.27 -15.40
C PHE A 535 19.96 -12.58 -14.99
N ASP A 536 19.19 -13.55 -14.51
CA ASP A 536 19.66 -14.88 -14.12
C ASP A 536 18.71 -15.95 -14.69
N PRO A 537 19.04 -16.57 -15.84
CA PRO A 537 18.19 -17.59 -16.47
C PRO A 537 17.93 -18.84 -15.62
N ASP A 538 18.79 -19.10 -14.63
CA ASP A 538 18.68 -20.26 -13.74
C ASP A 538 17.98 -19.90 -12.42
N ALA A 539 17.52 -18.66 -12.26
CA ALA A 539 16.82 -18.23 -11.06
C ALA A 539 15.48 -18.98 -10.89
N GLU A 540 15.45 -19.93 -9.95
CA GLU A 540 14.26 -20.66 -9.51
C GLU A 540 13.65 -20.04 -8.25
N LEU A 541 13.34 -18.74 -8.26
CA LEU A 541 12.68 -18.12 -7.11
C LEU A 541 11.41 -17.39 -7.52
N ALA A 542 10.31 -17.86 -6.95
CA ALA A 542 9.13 -17.08 -6.67
C ALA A 542 9.41 -16.33 -5.35
N PRO A 543 9.22 -14.99 -5.24
CA PRO A 543 9.23 -14.31 -3.96
C PRO A 543 8.23 -14.98 -3.04
N ALA A 544 8.62 -15.14 -1.77
CA ALA A 544 7.70 -15.63 -0.77
C ALA A 544 6.41 -14.80 -0.81
N GLU A 545 5.26 -15.48 -0.80
CA GLU A 545 3.97 -14.82 -0.67
C GLU A 545 3.87 -14.14 0.69
N ALA A 546 2.90 -13.23 0.82
CA ALA A 546 2.62 -12.59 2.10
C ALA A 546 2.29 -13.68 3.14
N PRO A 547 2.93 -13.69 4.32
CA PRO A 547 2.51 -14.53 5.42
C PRO A 547 1.03 -14.29 5.78
N ALA A 548 0.30 -15.37 5.99
CA ALA A 548 -1.10 -15.36 6.42
C ALA A 548 -1.23 -15.91 7.86
N TRP A 549 -2.46 -15.89 8.39
CA TRP A 549 -2.81 -16.42 9.72
C TRP A 549 -2.02 -15.74 10.83
N LEU A 550 -1.96 -14.42 10.76
CA LEU A 550 -1.18 -13.61 11.65
C LEU A 550 -1.89 -13.47 13.00
N THR A 551 -1.16 -13.64 14.09
CA THR A 551 -1.64 -13.33 15.45
C THR A 551 -0.63 -12.44 16.14
N LEU A 552 -1.08 -11.46 16.91
CA LEU A 552 -0.27 -10.66 17.83
C LEU A 552 -0.96 -10.69 19.20
N THR A 553 -0.46 -11.54 20.09
CA THR A 553 -1.13 -11.89 21.34
C THR A 553 -0.25 -11.68 22.57
N HIS A 554 -0.83 -11.42 23.74
CA HIS A 554 -0.06 -11.36 24.99
C HIS A 554 0.67 -12.67 25.30
N GLY A 555 1.92 -12.54 25.73
CA GLY A 555 2.77 -13.64 26.15
C GLY A 555 2.57 -14.03 27.61
N ASP A 556 2.61 -15.33 27.93
CA ASP A 556 2.43 -15.83 29.29
C ASP A 556 3.50 -15.35 30.31
N VAL A 557 4.65 -14.87 29.82
CA VAL A 557 5.78 -14.39 30.63
C VAL A 557 6.10 -12.91 30.36
N GLY A 558 5.13 -12.17 29.81
CA GLY A 558 5.28 -10.77 29.38
C GLY A 558 5.72 -10.62 27.92
N GLY A 559 5.53 -9.40 27.39
CA GLY A 559 5.71 -9.08 25.97
C GLY A 559 4.51 -9.52 25.11
N LEU A 560 4.64 -9.28 23.80
CA LEU A 560 3.68 -9.75 22.79
C LEU A 560 4.30 -10.83 21.93
N ARG A 561 3.58 -11.90 21.65
CA ARG A 561 3.97 -12.94 20.70
C ARG A 561 3.30 -12.67 19.36
N ILE A 562 4.10 -12.52 18.31
CA ILE A 562 3.63 -12.55 16.93
C ILE A 562 3.90 -13.90 16.30
N ALA A 563 2.91 -14.49 15.64
CA ALA A 563 3.00 -15.79 14.98
C ALA A 563 2.23 -15.80 13.65
N TRP A 564 2.64 -16.66 12.71
CA TRP A 564 2.08 -16.75 11.35
C TRP A 564 2.18 -18.17 10.78
N ALA A 565 1.48 -18.43 9.67
CA ALA A 565 1.60 -19.69 8.94
C ALA A 565 2.91 -19.76 8.12
N PRO A 566 3.57 -20.93 8.04
CA PRO A 566 4.76 -21.09 7.20
C PRO A 566 4.46 -20.85 5.73
N VAL A 567 5.31 -20.06 5.06
CA VAL A 567 5.23 -19.77 3.63
C VAL A 567 6.18 -20.72 2.85
N PRO A 568 5.70 -21.49 1.86
CA PRO A 568 6.47 -22.55 1.19
C PRO A 568 7.85 -22.14 0.66
N ASP A 569 7.98 -20.93 0.12
CA ASP A 569 9.22 -20.43 -0.51
C ASP A 569 10.02 -19.46 0.37
N ALA A 570 9.62 -19.28 1.65
CA ALA A 570 10.35 -18.45 2.61
C ALA A 570 11.41 -19.27 3.36
N VAL A 571 12.63 -18.76 3.40
CA VAL A 571 13.75 -19.35 4.17
C VAL A 571 13.94 -18.63 5.51
N LEU A 572 13.72 -17.32 5.53
CA LEU A 572 13.70 -16.49 6.72
C LEU A 572 12.42 -15.64 6.71
N TYR A 573 12.13 -14.98 7.83
CA TYR A 573 11.06 -14.00 7.96
C TYR A 573 11.61 -12.73 8.57
N ARG A 574 11.19 -11.59 8.04
CA ARG A 574 11.39 -10.31 8.71
C ARG A 574 10.11 -9.90 9.41
N VAL A 575 10.23 -9.66 10.70
CA VAL A 575 9.19 -9.04 11.52
C VAL A 575 9.54 -7.57 11.67
N ARG A 576 8.62 -6.67 11.34
CA ARG A 576 8.74 -5.24 11.65
C ARG A 576 7.62 -4.81 12.56
N TRP A 577 7.93 -3.97 13.54
CA TRP A 577 6.92 -3.45 14.46
C TRP A 577 7.21 -2.01 14.89
N SER A 578 6.20 -1.37 15.44
CA SER A 578 6.24 -0.06 16.05
C SER A 578 5.69 -0.12 17.47
N ARG A 579 5.96 0.90 18.28
CA ARG A 579 5.37 1.04 19.64
C ARG A 579 4.27 2.10 19.71
N ASP A 580 4.19 2.94 18.67
CA ASP A 580 3.16 3.96 18.48
C ASP A 580 2.12 3.56 17.43
N GLY A 581 2.33 2.40 16.80
CA GLY A 581 1.42 1.77 15.87
C GLY A 581 1.45 2.30 14.43
N ARG A 582 2.33 3.25 14.08
CA ARG A 582 2.37 3.84 12.73
C ARG A 582 3.65 3.55 11.95
N ALA A 583 4.82 3.96 12.45
CA ALA A 583 6.06 3.74 11.73
C ALA A 583 6.74 2.46 12.21
N LEU A 584 6.76 1.41 11.38
CA LEU A 584 7.41 0.13 11.67
C LEU A 584 8.95 0.28 11.66
N ASP A 585 9.47 0.94 12.69
CA ASP A 585 10.84 1.41 12.87
C ASP A 585 11.78 0.36 13.49
N ARG A 586 11.22 -0.72 14.03
CA ARG A 586 11.96 -1.86 14.56
C ARG A 586 11.87 -3.03 13.60
N SER A 587 12.93 -3.85 13.56
CA SER A 587 12.91 -5.07 12.78
C SER A 587 13.78 -6.18 13.37
N LEU A 588 13.38 -7.42 13.09
CA LEU A 588 14.11 -8.63 13.42
C LEU A 588 13.98 -9.63 12.27
N ILE A 589 15.04 -10.39 12.01
CA ILE A 589 15.01 -11.51 11.07
C ILE A 589 15.08 -12.83 11.85
N VAL A 590 14.20 -13.77 11.53
CA VAL A 590 14.07 -15.07 12.22
C VAL A 590 13.87 -16.22 11.22
N GLU A 591 14.22 -17.45 11.63
CA GLU A 591 13.95 -18.69 10.89
C GLU A 591 12.59 -19.32 11.26
N ARG A 592 12.07 -18.99 12.44
CA ARG A 592 10.84 -19.56 12.99
C ARG A 592 9.62 -18.80 12.49
N THR A 593 8.44 -19.37 12.71
CA THR A 593 7.14 -18.73 12.40
C THR A 593 6.52 -18.01 13.59
N ASP A 594 7.32 -17.71 14.62
CA ASP A 594 6.91 -16.92 15.77
C ASP A 594 8.09 -16.21 16.48
N VAL A 595 7.81 -15.05 17.06
CA VAL A 595 8.76 -14.29 17.89
C VAL A 595 8.03 -13.54 19.02
N PHE A 596 8.73 -13.37 20.15
CA PHE A 596 8.31 -12.50 21.24
C PHE A 596 8.94 -11.11 21.10
N LEU A 597 8.10 -10.08 21.17
CA LEU A 597 8.43 -8.67 21.22
C LEU A 597 8.45 -8.24 22.69
N SER A 598 9.64 -7.93 23.21
CA SER A 598 9.85 -7.64 24.64
C SER A 598 10.19 -6.18 24.94
N ASP A 599 10.49 -5.36 23.92
CA ASP A 599 10.90 -3.97 24.08
C ASP A 599 9.70 -3.00 24.20
N LEU A 600 8.68 -3.42 24.96
CA LEU A 600 7.38 -2.77 25.06
C LEU A 600 7.15 -2.16 26.45
N THR A 601 6.28 -1.16 26.52
CA THR A 601 5.82 -0.52 27.76
C THR A 601 4.31 -0.66 27.88
N PRO A 602 3.76 -0.89 29.08
CA PRO A 602 2.32 -0.89 29.30
C PRO A 602 1.65 0.34 28.66
N GLY A 603 0.59 0.12 27.89
CA GLY A 603 -0.14 1.14 27.14
C GLY A 603 0.36 1.40 25.72
N ASP A 604 1.52 0.85 25.31
CA ASP A 604 1.97 0.92 23.92
C ASP A 604 0.93 0.29 22.99
N ILE A 605 0.66 0.95 21.86
CA ILE A 605 -0.09 0.34 20.76
C ILE A 605 0.91 -0.12 19.72
N VAL A 606 1.08 -1.43 19.67
CA VAL A 606 2.05 -2.11 18.82
C VAL A 606 1.37 -2.47 17.52
N ALA A 607 1.91 -1.98 16.39
CA ALA A 607 1.55 -2.48 15.08
C ALA A 607 2.71 -3.30 14.51
N ALA A 608 2.42 -4.40 13.81
CA ALA A 608 3.44 -5.30 13.30
C ALA A 608 3.05 -5.96 11.96
N THR A 609 4.07 -6.22 11.14
CA THR A 609 3.95 -6.98 9.90
C THR A 609 5.05 -8.02 9.78
N VAL A 610 4.81 -9.05 8.97
CA VAL A 610 5.78 -10.10 8.67
C VAL A 610 5.93 -10.23 7.15
N SER A 611 7.16 -10.40 6.68
CA SER A 611 7.46 -10.69 5.27
C SER A 611 8.36 -11.91 5.16
N GLY A 612 8.10 -12.78 4.17
CA GLY A 612 9.00 -13.88 3.85
C GLY A 612 10.26 -13.39 3.13
N LEU A 613 11.39 -14.03 3.39
CA LEU A 613 12.69 -13.74 2.79
C LEU A 613 13.25 -14.99 2.12
N ASN A 614 13.73 -14.82 0.89
CA ASN A 614 14.51 -15.83 0.18
C ASN A 614 15.56 -15.13 -0.69
N ALA A 615 16.32 -15.88 -1.50
CA ALA A 615 17.33 -15.28 -2.39
C ALA A 615 16.72 -14.43 -3.53
N GLY A 616 15.39 -14.43 -3.69
CA GLY A 616 14.64 -13.54 -4.57
C GLY A 616 14.57 -12.11 -4.03
N GLY A 617 14.62 -11.98 -2.69
CA GLY A 617 14.47 -10.73 -1.94
C GLY A 617 13.46 -10.89 -0.81
N GLU A 618 12.78 -9.79 -0.50
CA GLU A 618 11.70 -9.76 0.48
C GLU A 618 10.32 -9.80 -0.19
N GLY A 619 9.44 -10.69 0.27
CA GLY A 619 8.05 -10.76 -0.19
C GLY A 619 7.21 -9.58 0.28
N PRO A 620 5.96 -9.44 -0.22
CA PRO A 620 5.02 -8.47 0.35
C PRO A 620 4.79 -8.73 1.86
N PRO A 621 4.49 -7.68 2.64
CA PRO A 621 4.12 -7.85 4.04
C PRO A 621 2.77 -8.55 4.17
N SER A 622 2.57 -9.19 5.32
CA SER A 622 1.26 -9.57 5.85
C SER A 622 0.35 -8.35 6.03
N GLU A 623 -0.89 -8.59 6.45
CA GLU A 623 -1.73 -7.55 7.05
C GLU A 623 -1.07 -6.92 8.29
N LEU A 624 -1.59 -5.75 8.69
CA LEU A 624 -1.10 -5.01 9.84
C LEU A 624 -1.76 -5.52 11.13
N ALA A 625 -1.05 -6.39 11.85
CA ALA A 625 -1.47 -6.79 13.19
C ALA A 625 -1.32 -5.65 14.18
N VAL A 626 -2.25 -5.53 15.13
CA VAL A 626 -2.26 -4.44 16.11
C VAL A 626 -2.60 -4.97 17.52
N ALA A 627 -1.91 -4.51 18.54
CA ALA A 627 -2.21 -4.89 19.92
C ALA A 627 -1.92 -3.74 20.86
N ARG A 628 -2.65 -3.64 21.97
CA ARG A 628 -2.32 -2.70 23.04
C ARG A 628 -1.74 -3.47 24.21
N TYR A 629 -0.46 -3.26 24.48
CA TYR A 629 0.29 -4.04 25.44
C TYR A 629 -0.08 -3.67 26.88
N ARG A 630 -0.36 -4.69 27.70
CA ARG A 630 -0.78 -4.56 29.10
C ARG A 630 0.37 -4.44 30.09
N GLY A 631 1.53 -5.02 29.77
CA GLY A 631 2.68 -5.03 30.68
C GLY A 631 2.94 -6.35 31.39
N HIS A 632 1.87 -7.06 31.76
CA HIS A 632 1.91 -8.29 32.54
C HIS A 632 0.71 -9.18 32.17
N GLY A 633 0.79 -10.45 32.55
CA GLY A 633 -0.26 -11.43 32.31
C GLY A 633 -0.36 -11.87 30.84
N ALA A 634 -1.04 -13.00 30.66
CA ALA A 634 -1.24 -13.61 29.35
C ALA A 634 -2.50 -13.09 28.62
N LEU A 635 -3.15 -12.05 29.14
CA LEU A 635 -4.55 -11.71 28.83
C LEU A 635 -4.72 -10.26 28.40
N ALA A 636 -5.44 -10.12 27.29
CA ALA A 636 -6.10 -8.91 26.87
C ALA A 636 -7.61 -9.02 27.10
N ASP A 637 -8.29 -7.88 27.22
CA ASP A 637 -9.76 -7.83 27.35
C ASP A 637 -10.44 -8.21 26.04
N LEU A 638 -9.89 -7.71 24.93
CA LEU A 638 -10.48 -7.80 23.61
C LEU A 638 -9.58 -8.60 22.66
N LEU A 639 -10.19 -9.29 21.71
CA LEU A 639 -9.54 -9.75 20.49
C LEU A 639 -10.10 -8.97 19.31
N LEU A 640 -9.25 -8.26 18.58
CA LEU A 640 -9.58 -7.69 17.28
C LEU A 640 -9.35 -8.78 16.22
N VAL A 641 -10.42 -9.18 15.53
CA VAL A 641 -10.38 -10.19 14.47
C VAL A 641 -10.52 -9.51 13.12
N ALA A 642 -9.48 -9.56 12.30
CA ALA A 642 -9.54 -9.10 10.91
C ALA A 642 -10.20 -10.18 10.06
N GLY A 643 -11.46 -9.95 9.68
CA GLY A 643 -12.24 -10.83 8.82
C GLY A 643 -12.56 -10.24 7.46
N PHE A 644 -12.02 -9.06 7.12
CA PHE A 644 -12.23 -8.44 5.82
C PHE A 644 -11.14 -8.90 4.84
N ASP A 645 -11.40 -9.98 4.12
CA ASP A 645 -10.46 -10.58 3.17
C ASP A 645 -10.75 -10.20 1.73
N ARG A 646 -11.99 -9.80 1.44
CA ARG A 646 -12.45 -9.45 0.10
C ARG A 646 -11.57 -8.38 -0.55
N GLN A 647 -11.00 -8.78 -1.69
CA GLN A 647 -10.22 -7.94 -2.60
C GLN A 647 -10.61 -8.34 -4.03
N ASP A 648 -11.71 -7.79 -4.53
CA ASP A 648 -12.23 -8.11 -5.87
C ASP A 648 -12.37 -6.85 -6.76
N ALA A 649 -12.80 -7.03 -8.00
CA ALA A 649 -12.98 -5.92 -8.94
C ALA A 649 -14.07 -4.91 -8.57
N ARG A 650 -15.00 -5.24 -7.66
CA ARG A 650 -16.11 -4.37 -7.22
C ARG A 650 -15.64 -3.43 -6.12
N ILE A 651 -14.92 -3.99 -5.14
CA ILE A 651 -14.28 -3.24 -4.06
C ILE A 651 -13.09 -2.44 -4.60
N GLY A 652 -12.30 -3.05 -5.48
CA GLY A 652 -11.18 -2.40 -6.14
C GLY A 652 -10.03 -2.03 -5.20
N ASP A 653 -9.11 -1.27 -5.77
CA ASP A 653 -7.80 -0.97 -5.22
C ASP A 653 -7.86 0.13 -4.13
N GLY A 654 -7.54 -0.22 -2.88
CA GLY A 654 -7.37 0.73 -1.77
C GLY A 654 -8.54 0.85 -0.79
N HIS A 655 -9.60 0.05 -0.97
CA HIS A 655 -10.67 -0.07 0.03
C HIS A 655 -10.26 -1.08 1.11
N ASN A 656 -9.91 -2.30 0.70
CA ASN A 656 -9.25 -3.24 1.61
C ASN A 656 -7.73 -3.07 1.61
N ARG A 657 -7.23 -2.25 2.54
CA ARG A 657 -5.78 -1.97 2.71
C ARG A 657 -5.10 -2.93 3.70
N LYS A 658 -5.84 -3.88 4.27
CA LYS A 658 -5.36 -4.81 5.32
C LYS A 658 -4.81 -4.11 6.56
N ASP A 659 -5.44 -3.00 6.92
CA ASP A 659 -5.10 -2.14 8.06
C ASP A 659 -6.32 -1.73 8.89
N GLN A 660 -7.51 -2.32 8.67
CA GLN A 660 -8.76 -1.89 9.29
C GLN A 660 -8.72 -2.02 10.82
N ALA A 661 -8.04 -3.04 11.34
CA ALA A 661 -7.81 -3.20 12.78
C ALA A 661 -7.09 -1.98 13.40
N TRP A 662 -6.26 -1.28 12.64
CA TRP A 662 -5.63 -0.04 13.07
C TRP A 662 -6.65 1.06 13.37
N ALA A 663 -7.71 1.20 12.57
CA ALA A 663 -8.76 2.19 12.81
C ALA A 663 -9.49 1.94 14.14
N TYR A 664 -9.70 0.67 14.51
CA TYR A 664 -10.24 0.30 15.82
C TYR A 664 -9.23 0.58 16.93
N ALA A 665 -7.97 0.21 16.76
CA ALA A 665 -6.91 0.49 17.72
C ALA A 665 -6.80 2.01 18.02
N GLU A 666 -6.90 2.86 17.00
CA GLU A 666 -6.94 4.32 17.16
C GLU A 666 -8.20 4.79 17.89
N GLY A 667 -9.38 4.29 17.49
CA GLY A 667 -10.64 4.62 18.15
C GLY A 667 -10.60 4.28 19.65
N LEU A 668 -10.04 3.12 20.00
CA LEU A 668 -9.88 2.67 21.39
C LEU A 668 -8.82 3.46 22.15
N ARG A 669 -7.73 3.88 21.50
CA ARG A 669 -6.71 4.73 22.12
C ARG A 669 -7.32 6.04 22.64
N ASP A 670 -8.08 6.69 21.78
CA ASP A 670 -8.55 8.06 21.98
C ASP A 670 -9.81 8.13 22.88
N TYR A 671 -10.49 6.99 23.06
CA TYR A 671 -11.63 6.86 23.97
C TYR A 671 -11.16 6.89 25.43
N LEU A 672 -11.13 8.11 26.00
CA LEU A 672 -10.99 8.46 27.42
C LEU A 672 -9.95 7.64 28.24
N LEU A 673 -8.72 7.48 27.74
CA LEU A 673 -7.64 6.74 28.43
C LEU A 673 -7.99 5.25 28.64
N SER A 674 -8.42 4.56 27.57
CA SER A 674 -9.17 3.31 27.67
C SER A 674 -8.60 2.26 28.64
N ARG A 675 -9.55 1.60 29.31
CA ARG A 675 -9.41 0.44 30.19
C ARG A 675 -9.05 -0.84 29.43
N TYR A 676 -9.35 -0.88 28.13
CA TYR A 676 -9.23 -2.10 27.34
C TYR A 676 -7.83 -2.30 26.78
N TYR A 677 -7.27 -3.46 27.06
CA TYR A 677 -6.13 -4.03 26.35
C TYR A 677 -6.66 -4.99 25.28
N PHE A 678 -5.96 -5.09 24.16
CA PHE A 678 -6.43 -5.89 23.05
C PHE A 678 -5.29 -6.62 22.33
N ASP A 679 -5.63 -7.82 21.88
CA ASP A 679 -4.82 -8.64 20.97
C ASP A 679 -5.41 -8.59 19.56
N PHE A 680 -4.67 -9.15 18.61
CA PHE A 680 -5.10 -9.27 17.22
C PHE A 680 -4.93 -10.69 16.69
N ALA A 681 -5.86 -11.07 15.81
CA ALA A 681 -5.70 -12.20 14.93
C ALA A 681 -6.37 -11.94 13.57
N SER A 682 -5.81 -12.51 12.51
CA SER A 682 -6.59 -12.85 11.32
C SER A 682 -7.75 -13.77 11.73
N ASN A 683 -8.80 -13.82 10.92
CA ASN A 683 -9.94 -14.70 11.13
C ASN A 683 -9.57 -16.20 11.11
N GLU A 684 -8.58 -16.64 10.34
CA GLU A 684 -8.31 -18.08 10.18
C GLU A 684 -7.74 -18.78 11.43
N PRO A 685 -6.85 -18.16 12.24
CA PRO A 685 -6.50 -18.66 13.56
C PRO A 685 -7.71 -18.88 14.48
N ALA A 686 -8.72 -18.00 14.42
CA ALA A 686 -9.95 -18.15 15.18
C ALA A 686 -10.81 -19.30 14.62
N ALA A 687 -10.98 -19.38 13.30
CA ALA A 687 -11.73 -20.42 12.61
C ALA A 687 -11.16 -21.83 12.87
N SER A 688 -9.84 -21.98 12.69
CA SER A 688 -9.14 -23.25 12.90
C SER A 688 -9.14 -23.70 14.37
N GLY A 689 -9.33 -22.77 15.30
CA GLY A 689 -9.24 -22.99 16.75
C GLY A 689 -7.80 -23.07 17.26
N SER A 690 -6.81 -22.61 16.47
CA SER A 690 -5.44 -22.42 16.96
C SER A 690 -5.35 -21.28 17.98
N LEU A 691 -6.30 -20.36 17.94
CA LEU A 691 -6.52 -19.33 18.95
C LEU A 691 -7.78 -19.65 19.77
N ASP A 692 -7.65 -19.66 21.09
CA ASP A 692 -8.79 -19.84 21.99
C ASP A 692 -9.50 -18.51 22.25
N LEU A 693 -10.70 -18.36 21.69
CA LEU A 693 -11.55 -17.18 21.90
C LEU A 693 -11.96 -17.00 23.37
N GLY A 694 -12.04 -18.09 24.15
CA GLY A 694 -12.41 -18.04 25.58
C GLY A 694 -11.38 -17.31 26.46
N ARG A 695 -10.23 -16.91 25.89
CA ARG A 695 -9.25 -16.07 26.58
C ARG A 695 -9.69 -14.60 26.69
N TYR A 696 -10.65 -14.17 25.88
CA TYR A 696 -11.06 -12.78 25.76
C TYR A 696 -12.46 -12.57 26.29
N ARG A 697 -12.73 -11.37 26.82
CA ARG A 697 -14.07 -10.99 27.27
C ARG A 697 -14.97 -10.64 26.09
N ALA A 698 -14.39 -10.00 25.09
CA ALA A 698 -15.07 -9.68 23.83
C ALA A 698 -14.17 -9.98 22.63
N ALA A 699 -14.81 -10.44 21.55
CA ALA A 699 -14.21 -10.50 20.22
C ALA A 699 -14.86 -9.39 19.37
N VAL A 700 -14.04 -8.64 18.64
CA VAL A 700 -14.47 -7.61 17.69
C VAL A 700 -14.14 -8.12 16.29
N TRP A 701 -15.17 -8.55 15.56
CA TRP A 701 -15.07 -9.06 14.20
C TRP A 701 -15.22 -7.90 13.20
N ILE A 702 -14.12 -7.57 12.52
CA ILE A 702 -14.02 -6.46 11.59
C ILE A 702 -14.21 -7.02 10.19
N LEU A 703 -15.37 -6.76 9.60
CA LEU A 703 -15.79 -7.38 8.35
C LEU A 703 -15.71 -6.44 7.15
N GLY A 704 -15.50 -5.14 7.33
CA GLY A 704 -15.39 -4.22 6.20
C GLY A 704 -16.58 -4.37 5.24
N GLU A 705 -16.28 -4.61 3.96
CA GLU A 705 -17.27 -4.93 2.92
C GLU A 705 -17.22 -6.40 2.49
N GLU A 706 -16.89 -7.28 3.44
CA GLU A 706 -16.94 -8.73 3.26
C GLU A 706 -18.34 -9.17 2.84
N SER A 707 -18.44 -10.18 1.97
CA SER A 707 -19.70 -10.63 1.38
C SER A 707 -19.59 -12.08 0.92
N THR A 708 -20.53 -12.55 0.10
CA THR A 708 -20.75 -13.97 -0.22
C THR A 708 -19.56 -14.73 -0.82
N ALA A 709 -18.60 -14.05 -1.43
CA ALA A 709 -17.51 -14.75 -2.12
C ALA A 709 -16.38 -15.19 -1.17
N GLU A 710 -16.05 -14.36 -0.18
CA GLU A 710 -15.05 -14.65 0.84
C GLU A 710 -15.68 -14.98 2.22
N GLU A 711 -17.01 -14.84 2.34
CA GLU A 711 -17.90 -15.17 3.47
C GLU A 711 -17.63 -14.32 4.72
N THR A 712 -18.69 -13.74 5.27
CA THR A 712 -18.61 -12.89 6.47
C THR A 712 -18.38 -13.72 7.73
N PHE A 713 -19.04 -14.88 7.83
CA PHE A 713 -18.73 -15.92 8.81
C PHE A 713 -18.88 -17.29 8.16
N SER A 714 -17.77 -17.93 7.86
CA SER A 714 -17.72 -19.32 7.41
C SER A 714 -18.37 -20.26 8.43
N ALA A 715 -18.79 -21.44 7.99
CA ALA A 715 -19.40 -22.44 8.87
C ALA A 715 -18.52 -22.80 10.08
N GLU A 716 -17.20 -22.88 9.89
CA GLU A 716 -16.22 -23.06 10.95
C GLU A 716 -16.22 -21.89 11.94
N GLU A 717 -16.19 -20.64 11.47
CA GLU A 717 -16.23 -19.46 12.33
C GLU A 717 -17.54 -19.37 13.11
N GLN A 718 -18.68 -19.61 12.46
CA GLN A 718 -19.97 -19.65 13.14
C GLN A 718 -19.97 -20.69 14.28
N ALA A 719 -19.38 -21.87 14.06
CA ALA A 719 -19.27 -22.88 15.11
C ALA A 719 -18.39 -22.43 16.28
N ARG A 720 -17.26 -21.77 15.99
CA ARG A 720 -16.33 -21.23 17.00
C ARG A 720 -16.96 -20.09 17.81
N VAL A 721 -17.62 -19.16 17.13
CA VAL A 721 -18.32 -18.03 17.73
C VAL A 721 -19.47 -18.52 18.61
N ARG A 722 -20.29 -19.47 18.13
CA ARG A 722 -21.36 -20.06 18.97
C ARG A 722 -20.79 -20.66 20.27
N ALA A 723 -19.73 -21.47 20.17
CA ALA A 723 -19.12 -22.09 21.36
C ALA A 723 -18.55 -21.04 22.34
N TYR A 724 -17.93 -19.99 21.82
CA TYR A 724 -17.41 -18.87 22.61
C TYR A 724 -18.53 -18.11 23.35
N LEU A 725 -19.64 -17.81 22.66
CA LEU A 725 -20.80 -17.14 23.25
C LEU A 725 -21.54 -18.03 24.25
N GLU A 726 -21.64 -19.34 24.01
CA GLU A 726 -22.18 -20.30 24.97
C GLU A 726 -21.36 -20.38 26.27
N GLY A 727 -20.04 -20.14 26.15
CA GLY A 727 -19.09 -20.01 27.25
C GLY A 727 -19.17 -18.68 28.01
N GLY A 728 -19.99 -17.73 27.55
CA GLY A 728 -20.22 -16.44 28.19
C GLY A 728 -19.41 -15.26 27.64
N GLY A 729 -18.73 -15.46 26.50
CA GLY A 729 -18.04 -14.39 25.79
C GLY A 729 -18.99 -13.33 25.22
N ALA A 730 -18.43 -12.25 24.68
CA ALA A 730 -19.21 -11.22 23.99
C ALA A 730 -18.67 -10.94 22.57
N LEU A 731 -19.54 -10.50 21.65
CA LEU A 731 -19.19 -10.28 20.25
C LEU A 731 -19.65 -8.90 19.75
N LEU A 732 -18.76 -8.17 19.10
CA LEU A 732 -19.10 -7.05 18.23
C LEU A 732 -18.78 -7.47 16.79
N ALA A 733 -19.75 -7.44 15.89
CA ALA A 733 -19.54 -7.64 14.46
C ALA A 733 -19.98 -6.38 13.72
N SER A 734 -19.12 -5.89 12.82
CA SER A 734 -19.40 -4.66 12.07
C SER A 734 -18.83 -4.74 10.67
N GLY A 735 -19.66 -4.41 9.69
CA GLY A 735 -19.36 -4.47 8.27
C GLY A 735 -20.63 -4.27 7.45
N ALA A 736 -20.48 -4.03 6.16
CA ALA A 736 -21.56 -4.11 5.19
C ALA A 736 -21.81 -5.57 4.80
N GLU A 737 -22.98 -5.85 4.24
CA GLU A 737 -23.35 -7.14 3.62
C GLU A 737 -23.29 -8.41 4.50
N ILE A 738 -23.20 -8.26 5.83
CA ILE A 738 -23.31 -9.37 6.79
C ILE A 738 -24.68 -10.06 6.67
N GLY A 739 -25.73 -9.25 6.59
CA GLY A 739 -27.10 -9.72 6.39
C GLY A 739 -27.31 -10.28 4.99
N TRP A 740 -26.82 -9.58 3.96
CA TRP A 740 -26.84 -10.11 2.59
C TRP A 740 -26.23 -11.51 2.50
N ASP A 741 -25.03 -11.69 3.06
CA ASP A 741 -24.32 -12.96 3.04
C ASP A 741 -25.03 -14.03 3.87
N LEU A 742 -25.18 -13.85 5.19
CA LEU A 742 -25.69 -14.89 6.08
C LEU A 742 -27.19 -15.14 5.96
N TRP A 743 -27.98 -14.14 5.53
CA TRP A 743 -29.42 -14.26 5.46
C TRP A 743 -29.94 -14.42 4.04
N GLU A 744 -29.69 -13.47 3.15
CA GLU A 744 -30.29 -13.47 1.81
C GLU A 744 -29.68 -14.57 0.95
N ARG A 745 -28.35 -14.68 0.97
CA ARG A 745 -27.56 -15.67 0.21
C ARG A 745 -27.33 -16.96 1.00
N GLY A 746 -27.32 -16.87 2.32
CA GLY A 746 -27.05 -17.95 3.26
C GLY A 746 -28.14 -19.02 3.34
N GLY A 747 -27.73 -20.19 3.81
CA GLY A 747 -28.56 -21.36 4.05
C GLY A 747 -29.36 -21.29 5.35
N THR A 748 -29.89 -22.45 5.76
CA THR A 748 -30.68 -22.54 7.01
C THR A 748 -29.81 -22.37 8.25
N GLU A 749 -28.56 -22.84 8.23
CA GLU A 749 -27.64 -22.74 9.36
C GLU A 749 -27.12 -21.31 9.55
N ASP A 750 -26.88 -20.58 8.46
CA ASP A 750 -26.43 -19.18 8.46
C ASP A 750 -27.52 -18.25 9.01
N ARG A 751 -28.77 -18.41 8.54
CA ARG A 751 -29.91 -17.66 9.10
C ARG A 751 -30.12 -17.94 10.58
N ALA A 752 -29.99 -19.21 10.98
CA ALA A 752 -30.08 -19.60 12.38
C ALA A 752 -28.94 -19.01 13.21
N PHE A 753 -27.71 -18.97 12.68
CA PHE A 753 -26.58 -18.26 13.31
C PHE A 753 -26.91 -16.79 13.51
N PHE A 754 -27.33 -16.11 12.45
CA PHE A 754 -27.63 -14.68 12.45
C PHE A 754 -28.67 -14.32 13.51
N GLU A 755 -29.83 -14.98 13.50
CA GLU A 755 -30.90 -14.73 14.48
C GLU A 755 -30.47 -15.02 15.91
N GLN A 756 -29.86 -16.19 16.15
CA GLN A 756 -29.56 -16.65 17.51
C GLN A 756 -28.37 -15.92 18.13
N THR A 757 -27.43 -15.47 17.31
CA THR A 757 -26.24 -14.74 17.75
C THR A 757 -26.54 -13.27 17.97
N PHE A 758 -27.24 -12.62 17.03
CA PHE A 758 -27.41 -11.16 17.06
C PHE A 758 -28.80 -10.70 17.49
N GLY A 759 -29.75 -11.61 17.68
CA GLY A 759 -31.13 -11.24 18.03
C GLY A 759 -31.74 -10.28 17.01
N ALA A 760 -31.36 -10.43 15.74
CA ALA A 760 -31.70 -9.53 14.63
C ALA A 760 -32.30 -10.33 13.46
N ALA A 761 -33.05 -9.63 12.62
CA ALA A 761 -33.50 -10.11 11.32
C ALA A 761 -33.03 -9.14 10.23
N TYR A 762 -32.67 -9.66 9.07
CA TYR A 762 -32.27 -8.86 7.92
C TYR A 762 -33.49 -8.30 7.18
N LEU A 763 -33.43 -7.03 6.76
CA LEU A 763 -34.52 -6.34 6.06
C LEU A 763 -34.16 -5.90 4.64
N SER A 764 -33.00 -5.28 4.44
CA SER A 764 -32.59 -4.69 3.16
C SER A 764 -31.07 -4.70 3.03
N ASP A 765 -30.63 -4.83 1.78
CA ASP A 765 -29.22 -4.89 1.34
C ASP A 765 -28.55 -3.53 1.39
N ASP A 766 -29.36 -2.48 1.33
CA ASP A 766 -28.89 -1.11 1.25
C ASP A 766 -29.85 -0.16 1.95
N ALA A 767 -29.32 0.58 2.92
CA ALA A 767 -30.00 1.66 3.62
C ALA A 767 -30.17 2.93 2.76
N ASN A 768 -29.44 3.05 1.64
CA ASN A 768 -29.29 4.26 0.83
C ASN A 768 -28.87 5.47 1.69
N ALA A 769 -27.99 5.23 2.66
CA ALA A 769 -27.55 6.20 3.65
C ALA A 769 -26.04 6.11 3.88
N ALA A 770 -25.41 7.24 4.17
CA ALA A 770 -23.99 7.34 4.58
C ALA A 770 -23.84 7.98 5.97
N ALA A 771 -24.87 7.81 6.80
CA ALA A 771 -24.95 8.40 8.13
C ALA A 771 -25.77 7.52 9.06
N ALA A 772 -25.50 7.58 10.35
CA ALA A 772 -26.26 6.92 11.40
C ALA A 772 -26.30 7.81 12.65
N GLU A 773 -27.19 7.49 13.60
CA GLU A 773 -27.26 8.13 14.91
C GLU A 773 -27.57 7.13 16.02
N GLY A 774 -27.30 7.53 17.26
CA GLY A 774 -27.58 6.74 18.45
C GLY A 774 -29.07 6.46 18.64
N ALA A 775 -29.41 5.23 18.99
CA ALA A 775 -30.77 4.81 19.34
C ALA A 775 -30.77 3.95 20.61
N GLY A 776 -31.95 3.79 21.23
CA GLY A 776 -32.12 2.93 22.40
C GLY A 776 -31.10 3.25 23.53
N PRO A 777 -30.37 2.25 24.04
CA PRO A 777 -29.29 2.45 25.01
C PRO A 777 -28.14 3.39 24.58
N LEU A 778 -27.94 3.59 23.27
CA LEU A 778 -26.86 4.43 22.73
C LEU A 778 -27.35 5.78 22.19
N VAL A 779 -28.56 6.22 22.58
CA VAL A 779 -29.23 7.45 22.09
C VAL A 779 -28.44 8.75 22.31
N GLU A 780 -27.45 8.75 23.20
CA GLU A 780 -26.61 9.92 23.44
C GLU A 780 -25.56 10.16 22.33
N ILE A 781 -25.30 9.16 21.47
CA ILE A 781 -24.43 9.31 20.32
C ILE A 781 -25.12 10.22 19.30
N PRO A 782 -24.55 11.39 18.95
CA PRO A 782 -25.14 12.28 17.96
C PRO A 782 -25.06 11.68 16.55
N SER A 783 -25.78 12.25 15.58
CA SER A 783 -25.65 11.84 14.19
C SER A 783 -24.22 12.01 13.65
N PHE A 784 -23.76 11.02 12.90
CA PHE A 784 -22.43 10.95 12.30
C PHE A 784 -22.46 10.35 10.89
N ALA A 785 -21.39 10.58 10.14
CA ALA A 785 -21.22 10.07 8.78
C ALA A 785 -20.19 8.93 8.74
N PHE A 786 -20.48 7.93 7.92
CA PHE A 786 -19.50 6.97 7.43
C PHE A 786 -19.21 7.25 5.94
N ASP A 787 -18.09 6.76 5.44
CA ASP A 787 -17.53 7.22 4.17
C ASP A 787 -18.40 6.81 2.96
N ASP A 788 -18.68 7.78 2.10
CA ASP A 788 -19.43 7.68 0.85
C ASP A 788 -18.56 7.95 -0.39
N SER A 789 -17.22 7.88 -0.21
CA SER A 789 -16.12 8.31 -1.09
C SER A 789 -15.54 9.70 -0.81
N ALA A 790 -16.23 10.56 -0.04
CA ALA A 790 -15.72 11.90 0.27
C ALA A 790 -14.73 11.93 1.46
N GLY A 791 -14.75 10.90 2.32
CA GLY A 791 -13.94 10.81 3.53
C GLY A 791 -12.52 10.30 3.31
N GLY A 792 -12.24 9.63 2.19
CA GLY A 792 -10.90 9.15 1.82
C GLY A 792 -10.46 7.85 2.53
N ILE A 793 -11.40 7.11 3.12
CA ILE A 793 -11.23 5.78 3.71
C ILE A 793 -11.61 4.75 2.63
N TYR A 794 -12.90 4.50 2.45
CA TYR A 794 -13.51 3.84 1.29
C TYR A 794 -15.03 3.97 1.36
N PRO A 795 -15.73 4.12 0.23
CA PRO A 795 -17.19 4.16 0.19
C PRO A 795 -17.78 2.86 0.74
N VAL A 796 -18.85 2.98 1.54
CA VAL A 796 -19.70 1.85 1.95
C VAL A 796 -20.88 1.79 0.99
N GLU A 797 -20.86 0.87 0.01
CA GLU A 797 -21.89 0.89 -1.05
C GLU A 797 -23.22 0.28 -0.62
N TYR A 798 -23.20 -0.75 0.23
CA TYR A 798 -24.37 -1.54 0.60
C TYR A 798 -24.48 -1.74 2.13
N PRO A 799 -24.74 -0.65 2.88
CA PRO A 799 -24.96 -0.76 4.32
C PRO A 799 -26.27 -1.51 4.61
N ASP A 800 -26.18 -2.62 5.35
CA ASP A 800 -27.31 -3.49 5.67
C ASP A 800 -28.33 -2.78 6.57
N VAL A 801 -29.61 -3.15 6.41
CA VAL A 801 -30.71 -2.73 7.27
C VAL A 801 -31.25 -3.92 8.05
N PHE A 802 -31.46 -3.72 9.35
CA PHE A 802 -31.94 -4.78 10.26
C PHE A 802 -33.30 -4.47 10.90
N ALA A 803 -33.88 -5.49 11.51
CA ALA A 803 -34.96 -5.40 12.48
C ALA A 803 -34.57 -6.14 13.77
N PRO A 804 -34.96 -5.64 14.96
CA PRO A 804 -34.78 -6.37 16.20
C PRO A 804 -35.66 -7.64 16.22
N ALA A 805 -35.05 -8.78 16.51
CA ALA A 805 -35.67 -10.10 16.65
C ALA A 805 -35.30 -10.74 18.01
N GLY A 806 -35.52 -9.99 19.09
CA GLY A 806 -35.10 -10.36 20.45
C GLY A 806 -33.99 -9.46 21.00
N GLY A 807 -33.25 -8.78 20.11
CA GLY A 807 -32.40 -7.64 20.43
C GLY A 807 -33.15 -6.31 20.47
N GLU A 808 -32.39 -5.22 20.58
CA GLU A 808 -32.85 -3.84 20.57
C GLU A 808 -32.04 -3.01 19.56
N THR A 809 -32.69 -2.08 18.87
CA THR A 809 -32.00 -1.14 17.98
C THR A 809 -31.14 -0.19 18.80
N VAL A 810 -29.86 -0.08 18.44
CA VAL A 810 -28.89 0.80 19.11
C VAL A 810 -28.29 1.87 18.20
N LEU A 811 -28.35 1.70 16.89
CA LEU A 811 -28.08 2.75 15.92
C LEU A 811 -29.20 2.75 14.87
N GLU A 812 -29.57 3.94 14.39
CA GLU A 812 -30.58 4.12 13.35
C GLU A 812 -30.01 4.92 12.17
N TYR A 813 -30.46 4.57 10.96
CA TYR A 813 -30.27 5.40 9.77
C TYR A 813 -31.22 6.61 9.81
N PRO A 814 -31.00 7.66 9.00
CA PRO A 814 -31.81 8.89 9.02
C PRO A 814 -33.31 8.69 8.74
N ASP A 815 -33.69 7.56 8.15
CA ASP A 815 -35.09 7.19 7.89
C ASP A 815 -35.76 6.45 9.06
N GLY A 816 -35.02 6.20 10.15
CA GLY A 816 -35.46 5.50 11.36
C GLY A 816 -35.37 3.97 11.27
N THR A 817 -34.77 3.42 10.21
CA THR A 817 -34.49 1.99 10.13
C THR A 817 -33.24 1.61 10.93
N ALA A 818 -33.16 0.36 11.41
CA ALA A 818 -32.07 -0.02 12.30
C ALA A 818 -30.76 -0.24 11.53
N ALA A 819 -29.74 0.52 11.91
CA ALA A 819 -28.36 0.37 11.43
C ALA A 819 -27.54 -0.58 12.31
N ALA A 820 -27.93 -0.74 13.58
CA ALA A 820 -27.32 -1.71 14.47
C ALA A 820 -28.31 -2.28 15.47
N VAL A 821 -28.13 -3.56 15.81
CA VAL A 821 -28.93 -4.30 16.80
C VAL A 821 -28.01 -4.84 17.88
N ALA A 822 -28.40 -4.66 19.14
CA ALA A 822 -27.72 -5.18 20.29
C ALA A 822 -28.57 -6.24 20.99
N PHE A 823 -27.99 -7.37 21.34
CA PHE A 823 -28.68 -8.52 21.91
C PHE A 823 -28.03 -9.00 23.20
N ALA A 824 -28.77 -8.87 24.30
CA ALA A 824 -28.37 -9.37 25.61
C ALA A 824 -29.06 -10.72 25.88
N ALA A 825 -28.38 -11.81 25.51
CA ALA A 825 -28.82 -13.15 25.82
C ALA A 825 -28.58 -13.48 27.32
N SER A 826 -29.11 -14.62 27.77
CA SER A 826 -28.96 -15.04 29.18
C SER A 826 -27.51 -15.30 29.61
N ARG A 827 -26.61 -15.57 28.66
CA ARG A 827 -25.21 -15.93 28.92
C ARG A 827 -24.19 -15.01 28.25
N PHE A 828 -24.57 -14.30 27.19
CA PHE A 828 -23.65 -13.50 26.39
C PHE A 828 -24.31 -12.20 25.93
N ARG A 829 -23.50 -11.30 25.38
CA ARG A 829 -23.94 -10.10 24.68
C ARG A 829 -23.36 -10.09 23.28
N ALA A 830 -24.14 -9.66 22.30
CA ALA A 830 -23.70 -9.47 20.93
C ALA A 830 -24.21 -8.14 20.38
N LEU A 831 -23.42 -7.49 19.53
CA LEU A 831 -23.81 -6.27 18.81
C LEU A 831 -23.45 -6.44 17.34
N LEU A 832 -24.42 -6.17 16.47
CA LEU A 832 -24.28 -6.21 15.01
C LEU A 832 -24.44 -4.80 14.45
N VAL A 833 -23.49 -4.32 13.65
CA VAL A 833 -23.53 -3.04 12.94
C VAL A 833 -23.51 -3.31 11.43
N GLY A 834 -24.45 -2.71 10.68
CA GLY A 834 -24.67 -2.95 9.26
C GLY A 834 -23.77 -2.13 8.33
N PHE A 835 -22.76 -1.48 8.88
CA PHE A 835 -21.71 -0.79 8.16
C PHE A 835 -20.38 -0.94 8.91
N PRO A 836 -19.23 -0.82 8.23
CA PRO A 836 -17.93 -0.90 8.88
C PRO A 836 -17.68 0.31 9.80
N LEU A 837 -17.29 0.09 11.06
CA LEU A 837 -17.04 1.22 11.98
C LEU A 837 -15.75 1.96 11.66
N GLU A 838 -14.80 1.30 10.98
CA GLU A 838 -13.56 1.90 10.51
C GLU A 838 -13.77 3.04 9.50
N THR A 839 -14.92 3.05 8.80
CA THR A 839 -15.28 4.08 7.80
C THR A 839 -15.99 5.30 8.39
N VAL A 840 -16.23 5.35 9.71
CA VAL A 840 -16.71 6.57 10.38
C VAL A 840 -15.68 7.68 10.18
N VAL A 841 -16.08 8.75 9.49
CA VAL A 841 -15.15 9.71 8.88
C VAL A 841 -14.45 10.59 9.92
N ASP A 842 -15.18 11.03 10.95
CA ASP A 842 -14.61 11.83 12.04
C ASP A 842 -13.93 10.88 13.05
N PRO A 843 -12.61 10.99 13.28
CA PRO A 843 -11.90 10.07 14.19
C PRO A 843 -12.38 10.15 15.64
N SER A 844 -12.84 11.32 16.11
CA SER A 844 -13.36 11.48 17.48
C SER A 844 -14.70 10.80 17.61
N MET A 845 -15.54 10.91 16.58
CA MET A 845 -16.83 10.23 16.52
C MET A 845 -16.66 8.71 16.38
N ARG A 846 -15.72 8.26 15.55
CA ARG A 846 -15.35 6.84 15.46
C ARG A 846 -14.95 6.27 16.82
N SER A 847 -14.14 7.03 17.56
CA SER A 847 -13.77 6.69 18.94
C SER A 847 -14.98 6.61 19.88
N GLU A 848 -15.89 7.59 19.81
CA GLU A 848 -17.12 7.63 20.61
C GLU A 848 -18.05 6.44 20.33
N VAL A 849 -18.30 6.12 19.06
CA VAL A 849 -19.18 5.01 18.64
C VAL A 849 -18.60 3.66 19.05
N ILE A 850 -17.33 3.40 18.72
CA ILE A 850 -16.66 2.14 19.08
C ILE A 850 -16.66 1.96 20.61
N GLY A 851 -16.31 3.00 21.36
CA GLY A 851 -16.29 2.96 22.83
C GLY A 851 -17.67 2.69 23.43
N ALA A 852 -18.71 3.36 22.93
CA ALA A 852 -20.07 3.16 23.40
C ALA A 852 -20.61 1.75 23.10
N CYS A 853 -20.29 1.18 21.94
CA CYS A 853 -20.59 -0.21 21.61
C CYS A 853 -19.94 -1.19 22.61
N LEU A 854 -18.66 -0.98 22.94
CA LEU A 854 -17.94 -1.84 23.88
C LEU A 854 -18.43 -1.71 25.31
N ASP A 855 -18.75 -0.50 25.78
CA ASP A 855 -19.29 -0.29 27.13
C ASP A 855 -20.66 -0.94 27.31
N TRP A 856 -21.49 -0.95 26.25
CA TRP A 856 -22.73 -1.73 26.26
C TRP A 856 -22.48 -3.24 26.24
N LEU A 857 -21.46 -3.67 25.48
CA LEU A 857 -21.09 -5.07 25.34
C LEU A 857 -20.50 -5.65 26.65
N LEU A 858 -19.74 -4.84 27.39
CA LEU A 858 -19.03 -5.20 28.62
C LEU A 858 -19.46 -4.30 29.80
N PRO A 859 -20.71 -4.40 30.27
CA PRO A 859 -21.24 -3.48 31.29
C PRO A 859 -20.49 -3.61 32.62
N GLY A 860 -20.05 -2.48 33.17
CA GLY A 860 -19.38 -2.42 34.47
C GLY A 860 -17.96 -2.96 34.48
N HIS A 861 -17.32 -3.07 33.32
CA HIS A 861 -15.94 -3.56 33.20
C HIS A 861 -14.93 -2.68 33.94
N ALA A 862 -14.09 -3.33 34.75
CA ALA A 862 -12.84 -2.79 35.28
C ALA A 862 -11.68 -3.42 34.50
N SER A 863 -10.73 -2.58 34.05
CA SER A 863 -9.58 -2.96 33.19
C SER A 863 -8.76 -4.11 33.76
N ASP A 864 -8.77 -4.27 35.07
CA ASP A 864 -7.82 -5.13 35.78
C ASP A 864 -8.48 -6.12 36.73
N ASP A 865 -9.69 -6.60 36.45
CA ASP A 865 -10.37 -7.61 37.30
C ASP A 865 -11.16 -8.58 36.39
N PHE A 866 -10.48 -9.61 35.86
CA PHE A 866 -10.95 -10.51 34.80
C PHE A 866 -12.17 -11.31 35.24
N ASP A 867 -12.17 -11.86 36.44
CA ASP A 867 -13.27 -12.66 36.97
C ASP A 867 -14.33 -11.87 37.76
N ARG A 868 -14.10 -10.58 38.01
CA ARG A 868 -15.01 -9.61 38.67
C ARG A 868 -15.25 -9.90 40.14
N ASP A 869 -14.27 -10.44 40.84
CA ASP A 869 -14.37 -10.75 42.27
C ASP A 869 -13.87 -9.60 43.18
N GLY A 870 -13.30 -8.55 42.59
CA GLY A 870 -12.79 -7.36 43.27
C GLY A 870 -11.28 -7.37 43.56
N LEU A 871 -10.55 -8.42 43.15
CA LEU A 871 -9.09 -8.45 43.10
C LEU A 871 -8.55 -7.95 41.76
N PRO A 872 -7.39 -7.26 41.74
CA PRO A 872 -6.76 -6.93 40.49
C PRO A 872 -6.00 -8.12 39.85
N ASP A 873 -6.10 -8.30 38.53
CA ASP A 873 -5.35 -9.30 37.74
C ASP A 873 -3.85 -9.28 38.06
N GLU A 874 -3.25 -8.08 38.20
CA GLU A 874 -1.82 -7.94 38.54
C GLU A 874 -1.49 -8.50 39.92
N TRP A 875 -2.39 -8.30 40.88
CA TRP A 875 -2.24 -8.83 42.24
C TRP A 875 -2.36 -10.35 42.20
N GLU A 876 -3.33 -10.86 41.45
CA GLU A 876 -3.56 -12.29 41.28
C GLU A 876 -2.36 -13.00 40.62
N ASP A 877 -1.85 -12.46 39.52
CA ASP A 877 -0.65 -12.97 38.84
C ASP A 877 0.58 -12.94 39.75
N ARG A 878 0.75 -11.86 40.54
CA ARG A 878 1.89 -11.70 41.46
C ARG A 878 1.90 -12.76 42.55
N TYR A 879 0.73 -13.12 43.07
CA TYR A 879 0.59 -14.04 44.18
C TYR A 879 0.16 -15.46 43.77
N GLY A 880 0.11 -15.73 42.46
CA GLY A 880 -0.11 -17.06 41.91
C GLY A 880 -1.55 -17.56 42.04
N THR A 881 -2.53 -16.66 42.13
CA THR A 881 -3.95 -16.99 41.93
C THR A 881 -4.29 -16.97 40.44
N ASP A 882 -5.47 -17.44 40.05
CA ASP A 882 -5.89 -17.50 38.64
C ASP A 882 -6.84 -16.34 38.35
N PRO A 883 -6.45 -15.33 37.54
CA PRO A 883 -7.30 -14.16 37.25
C PRO A 883 -8.65 -14.49 36.60
N ARG A 884 -8.85 -15.72 36.13
CA ARG A 884 -10.12 -16.17 35.54
C ARG A 884 -11.08 -16.81 36.52
N ALA A 885 -10.68 -17.02 37.77
CA ALA A 885 -11.41 -17.87 38.68
C ALA A 885 -11.54 -17.21 40.06
N PRO A 886 -12.78 -16.81 40.46
CA PRO A 886 -13.00 -16.03 41.67
C PRO A 886 -12.26 -16.61 42.88
N SER A 887 -11.35 -15.80 43.41
CA SER A 887 -10.39 -16.13 44.45
C SER A 887 -10.40 -15.15 45.63
N ALA A 888 -11.11 -14.02 45.55
CA ALA A 888 -11.28 -12.99 46.59
C ALA A 888 -11.63 -13.52 47.99
N GLU A 889 -12.40 -14.60 48.03
CA GLU A 889 -12.89 -15.24 49.27
C GLU A 889 -12.01 -16.43 49.73
N ARG A 890 -10.93 -16.74 49.01
CA ARG A 890 -9.98 -17.80 49.39
C ARG A 890 -9.00 -17.27 50.44
N ASP A 891 -8.48 -18.20 51.22
CA ASP A 891 -7.50 -18.01 52.28
C ASP A 891 -6.43 -19.11 52.08
N PRO A 892 -5.42 -18.88 51.22
CA PRO A 892 -4.47 -19.91 50.78
C PRO A 892 -3.51 -20.36 51.88
N ASP A 893 -3.13 -19.46 52.80
CA ASP A 893 -2.20 -19.76 53.88
C ASP A 893 -2.90 -20.17 55.19
N GLY A 894 -4.19 -19.90 55.34
CA GLY A 894 -5.05 -20.37 56.42
C GLY A 894 -5.06 -19.49 57.66
N ASP A 895 -4.64 -18.22 57.56
CA ASP A 895 -4.57 -17.29 58.70
C ASP A 895 -5.92 -16.63 59.06
N GLY A 896 -6.92 -16.83 58.21
CA GLY A 896 -8.28 -16.34 58.38
C GLY A 896 -8.57 -14.98 57.72
N ALA A 897 -7.60 -14.36 57.04
CA ALA A 897 -7.83 -13.27 56.10
C ALA A 897 -8.10 -13.84 54.70
N SER A 898 -9.05 -13.25 53.97
CA SER A 898 -9.25 -13.64 52.56
C SER A 898 -8.29 -12.84 51.66
N ASN A 899 -8.00 -13.35 50.46
CA ASN A 899 -7.23 -12.66 49.43
C ASN A 899 -7.66 -11.18 49.27
N LEU A 900 -8.96 -10.90 49.29
CA LEU A 900 -9.50 -9.54 49.17
C LEU A 900 -9.20 -8.66 50.39
N GLU A 901 -9.22 -9.23 51.59
CA GLU A 901 -8.80 -8.52 52.81
C GLU A 901 -7.31 -8.24 52.80
N GLU A 902 -6.52 -9.20 52.35
CA GLU A 902 -5.06 -9.09 52.25
C GLU A 902 -4.62 -8.09 51.18
N TYR A 903 -5.28 -8.09 50.02
CA TYR A 903 -5.10 -7.06 49.01
C TYR A 903 -5.35 -5.66 49.58
N ARG A 904 -6.43 -5.49 50.36
CA ARG A 904 -6.76 -4.21 51.02
C ARG A 904 -5.78 -3.82 52.12
N ARG A 905 -5.13 -4.80 52.77
CA ARG A 905 -4.14 -4.60 53.83
C ARG A 905 -2.71 -4.47 53.29
N GLY A 906 -2.47 -4.88 52.05
CA GLY A 906 -1.14 -4.94 51.44
C GLY A 906 -0.27 -6.09 51.97
N THR A 907 -0.88 -7.17 52.47
CA THR A 907 -0.20 -8.38 52.96
C THR A 907 -0.04 -9.43 51.83
N ASP A 908 0.71 -10.51 52.10
CA ASP A 908 0.99 -11.57 51.12
C ASP A 908 0.07 -12.78 51.39
N PRO A 909 -0.84 -13.15 50.46
CA PRO A 909 -1.84 -14.21 50.61
C PRO A 909 -1.30 -15.63 50.71
N ASN A 910 0.02 -15.79 50.61
CA ASN A 910 0.69 -17.06 50.79
C ASN A 910 1.55 -17.08 52.06
N ARG A 911 1.44 -16.06 52.93
CA ARG A 911 2.23 -15.92 54.16
C ARG A 911 1.31 -15.69 55.36
N PHE A 912 1.06 -16.80 56.06
CA PHE A 912 0.31 -16.84 57.31
C PHE A 912 0.72 -15.72 58.28
N ASP A 913 -0.18 -14.80 58.58
CA ASP A 913 0.04 -13.64 59.45
C ASP A 913 -0.61 -13.85 60.83
N ASP A 914 0.20 -14.13 61.85
CA ASP A 914 -0.25 -14.51 63.20
C ASP A 914 -0.53 -13.33 64.15
N ASP A 915 -0.27 -12.08 63.75
CA ASP A 915 -0.55 -10.89 64.56
C ASP A 915 -1.50 -9.88 63.90
N ALA A 916 -2.76 -9.92 64.33
CA ALA A 916 -3.86 -9.06 63.91
C ALA A 916 -3.72 -7.55 64.30
N ASP A 917 -2.53 -6.95 64.22
CA ASP A 917 -2.32 -5.52 64.49
C ASP A 917 -1.41 -4.73 63.52
N GLY A 918 -0.91 -5.31 62.42
CA GLY A 918 -0.49 -4.56 61.22
C GLY A 918 0.73 -3.63 61.40
N GLY A 919 1.83 -4.17 61.93
CA GLY A 919 3.09 -3.44 62.10
C GLY A 919 4.27 -4.10 61.36
N ALA A 920 4.85 -3.39 60.39
CA ALA A 920 6.05 -3.78 59.67
C ALA A 920 7.19 -4.28 60.59
N ASP A 921 7.73 -5.43 60.20
CA ASP A 921 8.84 -6.16 60.80
C ASP A 921 10.07 -5.25 60.90
N GLY A 922 10.44 -4.89 62.14
CA GLY A 922 11.52 -3.96 62.41
C GLY A 922 12.11 -4.10 63.80
N GLY A 923 12.47 -5.32 64.21
CA GLY A 923 13.51 -5.51 65.23
C GLY A 923 13.37 -6.76 66.09
N ASP A 924 14.38 -7.62 66.04
CA ASP A 924 14.83 -8.31 67.25
C ASP A 924 16.37 -8.34 67.34
N SER A 925 16.82 -7.92 68.53
CA SER A 925 18.07 -8.14 69.27
C SER A 925 19.43 -8.17 68.53
N GLY A 926 20.50 -7.57 69.05
CA GLY A 926 20.87 -7.34 70.43
C GLY A 926 22.24 -7.97 70.70
N ASP A 927 23.19 -7.10 71.07
CA ASP A 927 24.40 -7.37 71.84
C ASP A 927 25.66 -7.93 71.14
N GLY A 928 26.82 -7.36 71.51
CA GLY A 928 28.15 -7.77 71.04
C GLY A 928 29.16 -6.63 70.90
N GLY A 929 29.68 -6.13 72.01
CA GLY A 929 30.58 -4.98 72.08
C GLY A 929 32.02 -5.19 71.57
N GLY A 930 32.82 -4.12 71.67
CA GLY A 930 34.26 -4.18 71.40
C GLY A 930 34.86 -2.83 71.02
N ASP A 931 35.51 -2.21 72.00
CA ASP A 931 36.21 -0.94 71.98
C ASP A 931 37.25 -0.71 70.85
N ASP A 932 37.56 0.59 70.74
CA ASP A 932 38.89 1.19 70.51
C ASP A 932 39.35 1.55 69.08
N ASP A 933 39.14 2.85 68.82
CA ASP A 933 40.18 3.88 68.72
C ASP A 933 40.78 4.27 67.35
N ARG A 934 40.70 5.61 67.13
CA ARG A 934 41.58 6.50 66.34
C ARG A 934 41.48 6.45 64.81
N GLN A 935 41.55 7.55 64.05
CA GLN A 935 41.55 9.02 64.20
C GLN A 935 42.04 9.53 62.84
N SER A 936 41.30 10.44 62.18
CA SER A 936 41.79 11.65 61.46
C SER A 936 40.68 12.09 60.48
N GLY A 937 39.89 13.13 60.74
CA GLY A 937 40.20 14.56 60.51
C GLY A 937 39.81 14.93 59.06
N SER A 938 38.93 15.87 58.70
CA SER A 938 38.64 17.26 59.16
C SER A 938 37.27 17.70 58.56
N GLY A 939 36.32 18.37 59.25
CA GLY A 939 36.20 19.84 59.48
C GLY A 939 35.74 20.60 58.19
N CYS A 940 34.68 21.40 58.07
CA CYS A 940 33.84 22.29 58.92
C CYS A 940 32.40 22.32 58.32
N GLY A 941 31.29 22.79 58.91
CA GLY A 941 30.98 23.53 60.13
C GLY A 941 29.46 23.89 60.11
N CYS A 942 28.89 24.02 61.30
CA CYS A 942 27.48 24.21 61.67
C CYS A 942 26.85 25.51 61.08
N GLN A 943 25.52 25.78 61.14
CA GLN A 943 24.72 25.96 62.36
C GLN A 943 23.22 26.17 62.08
N SER A 944 22.46 25.85 63.12
CA SER A 944 21.01 25.80 63.37
C SER A 944 20.31 27.13 63.70
N ALA A 945 18.96 27.10 63.63
CA ALA A 945 18.01 27.31 64.75
C ALA A 945 16.87 28.32 64.47
N GLY A 946 15.66 28.02 64.97
CA GLY A 946 14.67 29.03 65.37
C GLY A 946 13.19 28.64 65.21
N ASP A 947 12.52 28.45 66.35
CA ASP A 947 11.10 28.10 66.56
C ASP A 947 10.03 29.13 66.13
N ALA A 948 8.77 28.63 66.05
CA ALA A 948 7.55 29.16 66.70
C ALA A 948 6.35 29.70 65.85
N THR A 949 5.25 28.94 65.96
CA THR A 949 3.83 29.33 66.25
C THR A 949 2.92 30.03 65.22
N GLY A 950 1.92 29.28 64.70
CA GLY A 950 0.50 29.31 65.17
C GLY A 950 -0.55 30.25 64.54
N ILE A 951 -1.74 29.67 64.26
CA ILE A 951 -3.13 30.17 64.46
C ILE A 951 -4.04 30.42 63.21
N LEU A 952 -5.26 29.81 63.30
CA LEU A 952 -6.56 29.99 62.57
C LEU A 952 -6.61 29.70 61.05
N GLY A 953 -7.63 29.08 60.45
CA GLY A 953 -8.99 28.72 60.89
C GLY A 953 -9.95 28.75 59.67
N THR A 954 -10.42 27.57 59.27
CA THR A 954 -11.77 27.19 58.77
C THR A 954 -12.65 28.15 57.92
N ALA A 955 -13.24 27.54 56.85
CA ALA A 955 -14.68 27.47 56.54
C ALA A 955 -15.32 28.31 55.39
N ILE A 956 -15.90 27.54 54.44
CA ILE A 956 -17.30 27.57 53.94
C ILE A 956 -17.73 28.66 52.91
N ALA A 957 -17.85 28.18 51.67
CA ALA A 957 -19.06 28.06 50.82
C ALA A 957 -19.75 29.24 50.11
N LEU A 958 -20.46 28.80 49.04
CA LEU A 958 -21.63 29.37 48.34
C LEU A 958 -21.34 30.49 47.32
N VAL A 959 -21.49 30.28 46.01
CA VAL A 959 -22.69 30.02 45.17
C VAL A 959 -23.21 31.28 44.45
N PHE A 960 -23.53 31.06 43.16
CA PHE A 960 -24.51 31.72 42.28
C PHE A 960 -24.13 32.89 41.34
N LEU A 961 -24.56 32.65 40.07
CA LEU A 961 -25.10 33.58 39.05
C LEU A 961 -24.15 34.67 38.54
N GLY A 962 -23.95 34.88 37.24
CA GLY A 962 -24.79 34.65 36.07
C GLY A 962 -24.70 35.88 35.14
N TYR A 963 -25.10 35.70 33.88
CA TYR A 963 -25.51 36.73 32.91
C TYR A 963 -24.48 37.37 31.94
N ARG A 964 -24.43 36.77 30.73
CA ARG A 964 -24.85 37.32 29.41
C ARG A 964 -24.35 38.69 28.89
N ARG A 965 -23.77 38.58 27.68
CA ARG A 965 -24.04 39.30 26.39
C ARG A 965 -23.94 40.84 26.32
N ARG A 966 -23.20 41.30 25.30
CA ARG A 966 -23.62 42.23 24.21
C ARG A 966 -22.51 42.25 23.14
N ARG A 967 -22.73 41.71 21.92
CA ARG A 967 -23.27 42.34 20.69
C ARG A 967 -22.64 43.67 20.28
N GLY A 968 -22.02 43.67 19.10
CA GLY A 968 -21.73 44.84 18.27
C GLY A 968 -21.19 44.44 16.88
N THR A 969 -22.10 44.29 15.91
CA THR A 969 -21.86 44.46 14.45
C THR A 969 -22.45 45.84 14.05
N PRO A 970 -22.29 46.42 12.83
CA PRO A 970 -21.92 45.80 11.53
C PRO A 970 -21.05 46.66 10.55
N ALA A 971 -20.94 46.14 9.31
CA ALA A 971 -20.74 46.81 7.99
C ALA A 971 -19.27 46.98 7.51
N ARG A 972 -18.87 46.84 6.23
CA ARG A 972 -19.39 46.32 4.94
C ARG A 972 -18.25 46.55 3.90
N THR A 973 -18.20 45.79 2.79
CA THR A 973 -17.46 46.02 1.51
C THR A 973 -15.92 46.06 1.60
N SER A 974 -15.14 45.31 0.82
CA SER A 974 -15.18 44.99 -0.62
C SER A 974 -14.67 43.58 -0.93
#